data_AF-J3P916-F1
#
_entry.id   AF-J3P916-F1
#
_cell.length_a   1.000
_cell.length_b   1.000
_cell.length_c   1.000
_cell.angle_alpha   90.00
_cell.angle_beta   90.00
_cell.angle_gamma   90.00
#
_symmetry.space_group_name_H-M   'P 1'
#
loop_
_entity.id
_entity.type
_entity.pdbx_description
1 polymer ?
#
loop_
_entity_poly.entity_id
_entity_poly.type
_entity_poly.pdbx_seq_one_letter_code
_entity_poly.pdbx_strand_id
1 'polypeptide(L)'
;MSLRSWFRSSAAPSSKSSSRSTTPAPNGEPSRSAEERKAHDMNDALRSMALIMNDDPEGAEALLRERGDASSFHQLGLGVSIFIRSILGFEKEVMTEASMRLIECESTSWADKVKAEKKGAMAGQLYPAGSEFALVYAGALLMNAIVGVLHESLTDAIKGFYKLRKAYAIMDSLATAEEALVREHGSKAKPTGLASAPPAGDVDEADFAEIKAPDPKPASRLGGEEDADLEFVDASEALSEAPTPAGYGGHMGKMLGGSPASGAATPALEKRLAELQLSSSTPSSGARTPPEPLGAGPPAEAGIFTNPVDIFCHSANNMFYGILLLILSMVPPAFSRLLYVIGFKGDRARGVSSLWKSTSYHNVMGAVAAMVLLGYYHGVMAFTEILPTERDIEELADEDEIVGYPRERCAKLLGTMRERYPDSGFWKLEEARVLANERRLSEATDMLASNSESKMRQVAALNAFELALYAMFSLDWPRMHAAFLRMIELNDWSHTIYYFIAGCAELEMYRDAVHALAKLDADAAGAERTELETKVRRHKKGAEELLRKAPTVAGRKRFMARQLPFEVFTTRKLAKWEARAAALGVDLADAIGASPAAEMIYLWNGGKRMPPDVVEAALLVLAWDRCTAPADKLPKIKEEVDEMGIQGLGTAAFLRQVGRNEEARKILQGLTTLDRALFKISNREDHVLPMVSYELGVLAWTECCEPGHWPSGADEVDEHRKTKADECLSLLETVAAWETYVLDARFGVRVQTGLDSVRWLKTNKGWP
;
A
#
# COMPACT_ATOMS: atom_id res chain seq x y z
N MET A 1 20.97 -54.55 14.58
CA MET A 1 20.90 -55.87 13.90
C MET A 1 20.98 -55.56 12.41
N SER A 2 21.98 -55.99 11.61
CA SER A 2 22.41 -57.37 11.27
C SER A 2 21.25 -58.19 10.69
N LEU A 3 21.28 -58.80 9.49
CA LEU A 3 22.32 -59.10 8.47
C LEU A 3 21.65 -59.10 7.05
N ARG A 4 22.31 -58.79 5.92
CA ARG A 4 23.00 -59.72 4.95
C ARG A 4 22.24 -61.03 4.66
N SER A 5 22.21 -61.63 3.45
CA SER A 5 23.09 -61.57 2.25
C SER A 5 22.35 -62.06 0.98
N TRP A 6 22.76 -61.72 -0.25
CA TRP A 6 23.66 -62.48 -1.17
C TRP A 6 23.68 -61.72 -2.53
N PHE A 7 24.65 -61.75 -3.45
CA PHE A 7 25.86 -62.58 -3.65
C PHE A 7 27.11 -61.71 -3.98
N ARG A 8 28.31 -62.31 -4.00
CA ARG A 8 29.62 -61.69 -4.28
C ARG A 8 30.38 -62.45 -5.38
N SER A 9 31.04 -61.72 -6.30
CA SER A 9 32.32 -62.07 -6.98
C SER A 9 32.59 -60.96 -8.02
N SER A 10 33.54 -60.01 -7.90
CA SER A 10 34.99 -60.01 -7.66
C SER A 10 35.89 -60.42 -8.84
N ALA A 11 36.31 -59.43 -9.65
CA ALA A 11 37.69 -59.30 -10.17
C ALA A 11 37.90 -57.94 -10.86
N ALA A 12 39.11 -57.38 -10.75
CA ALA A 12 39.65 -56.23 -11.49
C ALA A 12 41.20 -56.30 -11.38
N PRO A 13 42.00 -55.51 -12.12
CA PRO A 13 41.76 -54.77 -13.37
C PRO A 13 42.72 -55.18 -14.51
N SER A 14 42.54 -54.68 -15.75
CA SER A 14 43.62 -54.63 -16.75
C SER A 14 43.44 -53.48 -17.76
N SER A 15 44.46 -53.24 -18.61
CA SER A 15 44.78 -51.91 -19.17
C SER A 15 44.66 -51.80 -20.69
N LYS A 16 44.42 -50.56 -21.15
CA LYS A 16 44.73 -50.00 -22.50
C LYS A 16 44.30 -50.79 -23.74
N SER A 17 43.39 -50.22 -24.54
CA SER A 17 43.77 -49.42 -25.73
C SER A 17 42.54 -48.98 -26.55
N SER A 18 42.76 -48.07 -27.49
CA SER A 18 41.73 -47.43 -28.30
C SER A 18 41.19 -48.32 -29.43
N SER A 19 39.89 -48.20 -29.73
CA SER A 19 39.45 -48.06 -31.13
C SER A 19 38.24 -47.15 -31.22
N ARG A 20 38.13 -46.42 -32.33
CA ARG A 20 37.19 -45.33 -32.56
C ARG A 20 36.14 -45.82 -33.56
N SER A 21 34.87 -45.87 -33.19
CA SER A 21 33.76 -46.04 -34.13
C SER A 21 32.77 -44.90 -33.97
N THR A 22 32.60 -44.14 -35.04
CA THR A 22 31.74 -42.96 -35.12
C THR A 22 30.42 -43.31 -35.78
N THR A 23 29.32 -43.05 -35.08
CA THR A 23 27.96 -43.01 -35.66
C THR A 23 27.42 -41.58 -35.44
N PRO A 24 26.94 -40.86 -36.46
CA PRO A 24 26.51 -39.47 -36.29
C PRO A 24 25.13 -39.39 -35.60
N ALA A 25 25.01 -38.52 -34.60
CA ALA A 25 23.69 -38.04 -34.14
C ALA A 25 23.18 -36.94 -35.10
N PRO A 26 21.86 -36.79 -35.29
CA PRO A 26 21.30 -35.84 -36.24
C PRO A 26 21.46 -34.38 -35.76
N ASN A 27 21.77 -33.51 -36.73
CA ASN A 27 21.80 -32.04 -36.72
C ASN A 27 21.42 -31.35 -35.40
N GLY A 28 22.42 -30.74 -34.76
CA GLY A 28 22.21 -29.81 -33.65
C GLY A 28 21.51 -28.53 -34.09
N GLU A 29 20.85 -27.88 -33.13
CA GLU A 29 20.27 -26.55 -33.29
C GLU A 29 21.34 -25.53 -33.71
N PRO A 30 20.99 -24.50 -34.51
CA PRO A 30 21.92 -23.44 -34.83
C PRO A 30 22.35 -22.72 -33.55
N SER A 31 23.67 -22.59 -33.35
CA SER A 31 24.27 -21.87 -32.22
C SER A 31 23.84 -20.40 -32.23
N ARG A 32 22.79 -20.09 -31.45
CA ARG A 32 22.33 -18.71 -31.22
C ARG A 32 23.50 -17.82 -30.77
N SER A 33 23.49 -16.57 -31.20
CA SER A 33 24.45 -15.57 -30.72
C SER A 33 24.27 -15.33 -29.22
N ALA A 34 25.29 -14.77 -28.56
CA ALA A 34 25.19 -14.43 -27.13
C ALA A 34 24.07 -13.39 -26.86
N GLU A 35 23.76 -12.55 -27.85
CA GLU A 35 22.71 -11.53 -27.78
C GLU A 35 21.33 -12.13 -28.02
N GLU A 36 21.18 -13.01 -29.01
CA GLU A 36 19.95 -13.78 -29.25
C GLU A 36 19.59 -14.64 -28.04
N ARG A 37 20.58 -15.25 -27.40
CA ARG A 37 20.37 -15.98 -26.14
C ARG A 37 19.94 -15.05 -25.01
N LYS A 38 20.61 -13.89 -24.83
CA LYS A 38 20.23 -12.89 -23.82
C LYS A 38 18.79 -12.40 -24.02
N ALA A 39 18.42 -12.03 -25.25
CA ALA A 39 17.08 -11.56 -25.60
C ALA A 39 16.02 -12.67 -25.43
N HIS A 40 16.36 -13.92 -25.75
CA HIS A 40 15.50 -15.08 -25.50
C HIS A 40 15.28 -15.32 -24.00
N ASP A 41 16.35 -15.40 -23.21
CA ASP A 41 16.29 -15.68 -21.78
C ASP A 41 15.57 -14.57 -21.00
N MET A 42 15.68 -13.32 -21.46
CA MET A 42 14.88 -12.21 -20.94
C MET A 42 13.40 -12.34 -21.31
N ASN A 43 13.07 -12.62 -22.57
CA ASN A 43 11.68 -12.82 -23.00
C ASN A 43 10.99 -13.99 -22.25
N ASP A 44 11.70 -15.09 -22.02
CA ASP A 44 11.18 -16.27 -21.34
C ASP A 44 10.88 -16.00 -19.85
N ALA A 45 11.79 -15.30 -19.16
CA ALA A 45 11.56 -14.83 -17.80
C ALA A 45 10.36 -13.88 -17.72
N LEU A 46 10.24 -12.90 -18.63
CA LEU A 46 9.14 -11.94 -18.66
C LEU A 46 7.79 -12.59 -19.00
N ARG A 47 7.76 -13.63 -19.86
CA ARG A 47 6.56 -14.46 -20.10
C ARG A 47 6.09 -15.14 -18.82
N SER A 48 7.03 -15.76 -18.11
CA SER A 48 6.73 -16.47 -16.87
C SER A 48 6.23 -15.51 -15.79
N MET A 49 6.85 -14.34 -15.64
CA MET A 49 6.39 -13.28 -14.73
C MET A 49 5.00 -12.72 -15.08
N ALA A 50 4.62 -12.70 -16.36
CA ALA A 50 3.31 -12.19 -16.78
C ALA A 50 2.14 -13.04 -16.28
N LEU A 51 2.35 -14.31 -15.92
CA LEU A 51 1.34 -15.18 -15.29
C LEU A 51 0.93 -14.67 -13.90
N ILE A 52 1.86 -14.06 -13.14
CA ILE A 52 1.57 -13.42 -11.85
C ILE A 52 0.48 -12.35 -12.02
N MET A 53 0.57 -11.53 -13.07
CA MET A 53 -0.39 -10.46 -13.34
C MET A 53 -1.78 -10.98 -13.78
N ASN A 54 -1.88 -12.27 -14.15
CA ASN A 54 -3.13 -12.97 -14.45
C ASN A 54 -3.56 -13.95 -13.34
N ASP A 55 -3.10 -13.75 -12.10
CA ASP A 55 -3.49 -14.59 -10.94
C ASP A 55 -3.08 -16.07 -11.08
N ASP A 56 -1.86 -16.31 -11.60
CA ASP A 56 -1.21 -17.63 -11.66
C ASP A 56 0.27 -17.57 -11.22
N PRO A 57 0.54 -17.30 -9.92
CA PRO A 57 1.89 -17.24 -9.39
C PRO A 57 2.55 -18.63 -9.30
N GLU A 58 1.77 -19.70 -9.09
CA GLU A 58 2.29 -21.08 -9.11
C GLU A 58 2.76 -21.48 -10.51
N GLY A 59 2.01 -21.14 -11.57
CA GLY A 59 2.43 -21.34 -12.95
C GLY A 59 3.69 -20.56 -13.29
N ALA A 60 3.78 -19.29 -12.87
CA ALA A 60 4.99 -18.48 -13.01
C ALA A 60 6.20 -19.16 -12.35
N GLU A 61 6.05 -19.57 -11.09
CA GLU A 61 7.11 -20.17 -10.28
C GLU A 61 7.56 -21.54 -10.84
N ALA A 62 6.64 -22.36 -11.34
CA ALA A 62 6.96 -23.64 -11.96
C ALA A 62 7.85 -23.46 -13.20
N LEU A 63 7.48 -22.58 -14.13
CA LEU A 63 8.27 -22.28 -15.34
C LEU A 63 9.65 -21.71 -15.00
N LEU A 64 9.72 -20.81 -14.02
CA LEU A 64 10.98 -20.21 -13.58
C LEU A 64 11.92 -21.21 -12.87
N ARG A 65 11.37 -22.18 -12.11
CA ARG A 65 12.15 -23.23 -11.42
C ARG A 65 12.60 -24.36 -12.36
N GLU A 66 11.93 -24.60 -13.48
CA GLU A 66 12.29 -25.66 -14.45
C GLU A 66 13.58 -25.34 -15.24
N ARG A 67 13.94 -24.06 -15.38
CA ARG A 67 15.14 -23.60 -16.10
C ARG A 67 16.44 -23.92 -15.34
N GLY A 68 17.02 -25.08 -15.64
CA GLY A 68 18.33 -25.51 -15.11
C GLY A 68 19.53 -24.63 -15.52
N ASP A 69 19.35 -23.67 -16.43
CA ASP A 69 20.33 -22.67 -16.85
C ASP A 69 19.90 -21.22 -16.55
N ALA A 70 19.13 -21.03 -15.46
CA ALA A 70 18.54 -19.76 -15.03
C ALA A 70 19.50 -18.55 -15.15
N SER A 71 19.15 -17.63 -16.04
CA SER A 71 19.83 -16.33 -16.17
C SER A 71 19.43 -15.38 -15.03
N SER A 72 20.13 -14.26 -14.91
CA SER A 72 19.82 -13.19 -13.95
C SER A 72 18.37 -12.67 -14.10
N PHE A 73 17.77 -12.72 -15.29
CA PHE A 73 16.35 -12.40 -15.50
C PHE A 73 15.39 -13.43 -14.89
N HIS A 74 15.71 -14.73 -14.97
CA HIS A 74 14.91 -15.79 -14.34
C HIS A 74 15.01 -15.73 -12.81
N GLN A 75 16.22 -15.45 -12.30
CA GLN A 75 16.45 -15.21 -10.87
C GLN A 75 15.65 -14.00 -10.36
N LEU A 76 15.57 -12.91 -11.15
CA LEU A 76 14.69 -11.79 -10.84
C LEU A 76 13.23 -12.22 -10.82
N GLY A 77 12.76 -12.92 -11.84
CA GLY A 77 11.37 -13.40 -11.92
C GLY A 77 10.99 -14.28 -10.72
N LEU A 78 11.87 -15.22 -10.34
CA LEU A 78 11.66 -16.09 -9.18
C LEU A 78 11.67 -15.29 -7.87
N GLY A 79 12.61 -14.33 -7.74
CA GLY A 79 12.67 -13.39 -6.63
C GLY A 79 11.40 -12.56 -6.50
N VAL A 80 10.87 -12.03 -7.61
CA VAL A 80 9.60 -11.28 -7.67
C VAL A 80 8.41 -12.16 -7.26
N SER A 81 8.30 -13.39 -7.79
CA SER A 81 7.21 -14.32 -7.44
C SER A 81 7.16 -14.58 -5.93
N ILE A 82 8.31 -14.90 -5.32
CA ILE A 82 8.40 -15.23 -3.89
C ILE A 82 8.30 -13.95 -3.03
N PHE A 83 8.82 -12.81 -3.50
CA PHE A 83 8.65 -11.51 -2.86
C PHE A 83 7.17 -11.11 -2.76
N ILE A 84 6.41 -11.17 -3.86
CA ILE A 84 4.98 -10.89 -3.89
C ILE A 84 4.22 -11.82 -2.94
N ARG A 85 4.61 -13.10 -2.86
CA ARG A 85 4.06 -14.03 -1.87
C ARG A 85 4.36 -13.58 -0.42
N SER A 86 5.57 -13.10 -0.15
CA SER A 86 6.02 -12.70 1.20
C SER A 86 5.35 -11.43 1.76
N ILE A 87 5.11 -10.40 0.95
CA ILE A 87 4.78 -9.04 1.43
C ILE A 87 3.38 -8.83 2.03
N LEU A 88 2.46 -9.78 1.85
CA LEU A 88 1.10 -9.71 2.45
C LEU A 88 0.80 -10.87 3.41
N GLY A 89 1.49 -12.01 3.26
CA GLY A 89 1.47 -13.03 4.31
C GLY A 89 2.22 -12.57 5.56
N PHE A 90 3.36 -11.87 5.37
CA PHE A 90 4.34 -11.56 6.42
C PHE A 90 4.82 -12.80 7.20
N GLU A 91 4.71 -13.97 6.56
CA GLU A 91 5.19 -15.25 7.05
C GLU A 91 6.71 -15.21 7.06
N LYS A 92 7.32 -15.43 8.24
CA LYS A 92 8.77 -15.20 8.43
C LYS A 92 9.61 -16.13 7.55
N GLU A 93 9.12 -17.33 7.33
CA GLU A 93 9.67 -18.36 6.46
C GLU A 93 9.69 -17.89 5.00
N VAL A 94 8.58 -17.34 4.50
CA VAL A 94 8.45 -16.87 3.12
C VAL A 94 9.24 -15.57 2.90
N MET A 95 9.29 -14.67 3.87
CA MET A 95 10.18 -13.50 3.83
C MET A 95 11.67 -13.91 3.83
N THR A 96 12.03 -14.98 4.55
CA THR A 96 13.39 -15.51 4.55
C THR A 96 13.74 -16.13 3.18
N GLU A 97 12.84 -16.92 2.58
CA GLU A 97 13.05 -17.45 1.22
C GLU A 97 13.17 -16.30 0.20
N ALA A 98 12.28 -15.29 0.27
CA ALA A 98 12.35 -14.10 -0.59
C ALA A 98 13.72 -13.41 -0.48
N SER A 99 14.19 -13.11 0.75
CA SER A 99 15.49 -12.47 0.96
C SER A 99 16.65 -13.31 0.42
N MET A 100 16.64 -14.63 0.64
CA MET A 100 17.67 -15.54 0.09
C MET A 100 17.72 -15.51 -1.45
N ARG A 101 16.55 -15.57 -2.12
CA ARG A 101 16.46 -15.51 -3.59
C ARG A 101 16.87 -14.16 -4.15
N LEU A 102 16.53 -13.08 -3.45
CA LEU A 102 16.96 -11.75 -3.84
C LEU A 102 18.49 -11.58 -3.67
N ILE A 103 19.12 -12.18 -2.67
CA ILE A 103 20.60 -12.21 -2.52
C ILE A 103 21.28 -13.05 -3.63
N GLU A 104 20.67 -14.17 -4.04
CA GLU A 104 21.12 -14.99 -5.17
C GLU A 104 21.05 -14.20 -6.50
N CYS A 105 19.95 -13.46 -6.71
CA CYS A 105 19.77 -12.56 -7.83
C CYS A 105 20.76 -11.38 -7.80
N GLU A 106 20.94 -10.73 -6.64
CA GLU A 106 21.92 -9.65 -6.41
C GLU A 106 23.34 -10.10 -6.81
N SER A 107 23.75 -11.29 -6.37
CA SER A 107 25.09 -11.83 -6.63
C SER A 107 25.32 -12.16 -8.11
N THR A 108 24.33 -12.81 -8.74
CA THR A 108 24.39 -13.23 -10.15
C THR A 108 24.38 -12.03 -11.09
N SER A 109 23.44 -11.11 -10.90
CA SER A 109 23.31 -9.91 -11.74
C SER A 109 24.51 -8.95 -11.62
N TRP A 110 25.10 -8.82 -10.44
CA TRP A 110 26.36 -8.08 -10.28
C TRP A 110 27.51 -8.72 -11.06
N ALA A 111 27.65 -10.05 -11.03
CA ALA A 111 28.67 -10.75 -11.79
C ALA A 111 28.47 -10.63 -13.31
N ASP A 112 27.23 -10.71 -13.80
CA ASP A 112 26.91 -10.52 -15.22
C ASP A 112 27.10 -9.07 -15.68
N LYS A 113 26.77 -8.06 -14.85
CA LYS A 113 27.09 -6.64 -15.09
C LYS A 113 28.59 -6.45 -15.34
N VAL A 114 29.43 -6.85 -14.39
CA VAL A 114 30.90 -6.71 -14.49
C VAL A 114 31.48 -7.47 -15.69
N LYS A 115 30.85 -8.58 -16.08
CA LYS A 115 31.22 -9.39 -17.25
C LYS A 115 30.78 -8.75 -18.58
N ALA A 116 29.68 -7.99 -18.59
CA ALA A 116 29.23 -7.21 -19.74
C ALA A 116 30.12 -5.97 -19.93
N GLU A 117 30.39 -5.22 -18.86
CA GLU A 117 31.29 -4.04 -18.87
C GLU A 117 32.68 -4.39 -19.44
N LYS A 118 33.26 -5.51 -19.01
CA LYS A 118 34.55 -6.02 -19.52
C LYS A 118 34.57 -6.40 -21.00
N LYS A 119 33.40 -6.59 -21.63
CA LYS A 119 33.29 -6.87 -23.08
C LYS A 119 33.14 -5.60 -23.91
N GLY A 120 32.82 -4.47 -23.29
CA GLY A 120 32.53 -3.21 -23.96
C GLY A 120 31.10 -3.15 -24.53
N ALA A 121 30.71 -1.95 -24.98
CA ALA A 121 29.42 -1.71 -25.62
C ALA A 121 29.38 -2.33 -27.03
N MET A 122 28.27 -2.99 -27.36
CA MET A 122 28.03 -3.55 -28.69
C MET A 122 27.44 -2.48 -29.62
N ALA A 123 27.73 -2.58 -30.92
CA ALA A 123 27.27 -1.60 -31.89
C ALA A 123 25.73 -1.58 -31.99
N GLY A 124 25.13 -0.42 -31.72
CA GLY A 124 23.68 -0.22 -31.82
C GLY A 124 22.89 -0.48 -30.53
N GLN A 125 23.54 -0.71 -29.38
CA GLN A 125 22.86 -0.58 -28.08
C GLN A 125 22.75 0.90 -27.68
N LEU A 126 21.59 1.29 -27.17
CA LEU A 126 21.35 2.65 -26.67
C LEU A 126 21.96 2.88 -25.28
N TYR A 127 22.00 1.82 -24.47
CA TYR A 127 22.49 1.85 -23.08
C TYR A 127 23.96 1.41 -22.94
N PRO A 128 24.67 1.84 -21.88
CA PRO A 128 25.96 1.28 -21.47
C PRO A 128 25.94 -0.25 -21.32
N ALA A 129 27.08 -0.88 -21.55
CA ALA A 129 27.22 -2.34 -21.47
C ALA A 129 26.92 -2.85 -20.05
N GLY A 130 25.87 -3.65 -19.89
CA GLY A 130 25.47 -4.22 -18.60
C GLY A 130 24.40 -3.45 -17.84
N SER A 131 23.84 -2.37 -18.39
CA SER A 131 22.69 -1.66 -17.80
C SER A 131 21.49 -2.58 -17.52
N GLU A 132 21.26 -3.58 -18.35
CA GLU A 132 20.20 -4.58 -18.15
C GLU A 132 20.40 -5.39 -16.87
N PHE A 133 21.66 -5.74 -16.55
CA PHE A 133 22.01 -6.46 -15.33
C PHE A 133 22.09 -5.52 -14.12
N ALA A 134 22.47 -4.25 -14.32
CA ALA A 134 22.40 -3.21 -13.30
C ALA A 134 20.96 -2.96 -12.83
N LEU A 135 19.98 -2.98 -13.74
CA LEU A 135 18.55 -2.88 -13.41
C LEU A 135 18.02 -4.11 -12.67
N VAL A 136 18.39 -5.32 -13.11
CA VAL A 136 18.09 -6.55 -12.37
C VAL A 136 18.65 -6.47 -10.93
N TYR A 137 19.89 -6.01 -10.79
CA TYR A 137 20.56 -5.82 -9.51
C TYR A 137 19.84 -4.78 -8.62
N ALA A 138 19.50 -3.62 -9.18
CA ALA A 138 18.79 -2.55 -8.46
C ALA A 138 17.37 -2.96 -8.05
N GLY A 139 16.65 -3.70 -8.91
CA GLY A 139 15.33 -4.27 -8.57
C GLY A 139 15.41 -5.29 -7.44
N ALA A 140 16.43 -6.17 -7.46
CA ALA A 140 16.67 -7.12 -6.37
C ALA A 140 17.02 -6.41 -5.05
N LEU A 141 17.89 -5.40 -5.08
CA LEU A 141 18.20 -4.54 -3.92
C LEU A 141 16.94 -3.86 -3.36
N LEU A 142 16.09 -3.30 -4.21
CA LEU A 142 14.86 -2.59 -3.81
C LEU A 142 13.88 -3.53 -3.10
N MET A 143 13.60 -4.71 -3.68
CA MET A 143 12.72 -5.69 -3.05
C MET A 143 13.30 -6.20 -1.72
N ASN A 144 14.62 -6.43 -1.66
CA ASN A 144 15.27 -6.93 -0.44
C ASN A 144 15.35 -5.84 0.65
N ALA A 145 15.44 -4.57 0.26
CA ALA A 145 15.29 -3.44 1.19
C ALA A 145 13.90 -3.42 1.82
N ILE A 146 12.85 -3.65 1.03
CA ILE A 146 11.47 -3.74 1.53
C ILE A 146 11.34 -4.93 2.49
N VAL A 147 11.83 -6.13 2.13
CA VAL A 147 11.82 -7.30 3.04
C VAL A 147 12.57 -6.99 4.35
N GLY A 148 13.73 -6.32 4.29
CA GLY A 148 14.50 -5.93 5.47
C GLY A 148 13.79 -4.94 6.40
N VAL A 149 13.01 -4.01 5.85
CA VAL A 149 12.19 -3.05 6.63
C VAL A 149 10.92 -3.69 7.18
N LEU A 150 10.35 -4.68 6.49
CA LEU A 150 9.20 -5.45 6.97
C LEU A 150 9.59 -6.53 7.99
N HIS A 151 10.88 -6.92 8.03
CA HIS A 151 11.42 -7.71 9.13
C HIS A 151 11.31 -6.91 10.44
N GLU A 152 10.89 -7.56 11.53
CA GLU A 152 10.60 -6.94 12.83
C GLU A 152 11.88 -6.51 13.60
N SER A 153 12.91 -6.07 12.88
CA SER A 153 14.32 -5.97 13.28
C SER A 153 14.93 -4.64 12.83
N LEU A 154 15.46 -3.86 13.78
CA LEU A 154 16.07 -2.55 13.50
C LEU A 154 17.34 -2.66 12.64
N THR A 155 18.14 -3.71 12.85
CA THR A 155 19.39 -3.92 12.10
C THR A 155 19.14 -4.28 10.64
N ASP A 156 18.07 -5.02 10.35
CA ASP A 156 17.70 -5.38 8.97
C ASP A 156 17.01 -4.20 8.24
N ALA A 157 16.28 -3.36 8.97
CA ALA A 157 15.80 -2.09 8.44
C ALA A 157 16.97 -1.16 8.04
N ILE A 158 18.02 -1.03 8.87
CA ILE A 158 19.23 -0.25 8.55
C ILE A 158 19.94 -0.78 7.30
N LYS A 159 20.14 -2.09 7.18
CA LYS A 159 20.67 -2.72 5.95
C LYS A 159 19.77 -2.44 4.74
N GLY A 160 18.45 -2.45 4.94
CA GLY A 160 17.47 -2.09 3.93
C GLY A 160 17.67 -0.68 3.39
N PHE A 161 17.91 0.31 4.24
CA PHE A 161 18.19 1.69 3.81
C PHE A 161 19.48 1.81 2.98
N TYR A 162 20.55 1.08 3.32
CA TYR A 162 21.75 1.03 2.49
C TYR A 162 21.48 0.42 1.11
N LYS A 163 20.73 -0.69 1.04
CA LYS A 163 20.29 -1.28 -0.24
C LYS A 163 19.43 -0.32 -1.06
N LEU A 164 18.53 0.42 -0.39
CA LEU A 164 17.68 1.43 -1.00
C LEU A 164 18.51 2.57 -1.63
N ARG A 165 19.56 3.05 -0.95
CA ARG A 165 20.51 4.05 -1.50
C ARG A 165 21.22 3.55 -2.74
N LYS A 166 21.74 2.33 -2.69
CA LYS A 166 22.45 1.74 -3.83
C LYS A 166 21.51 1.52 -5.03
N ALA A 167 20.26 1.11 -4.77
CA ALA A 167 19.23 1.00 -5.80
C ALA A 167 18.89 2.37 -6.42
N TYR A 168 18.68 3.40 -5.59
CA TYR A 168 18.42 4.79 -6.03
C TYR A 168 19.49 5.29 -6.99
N ALA A 169 20.77 5.22 -6.59
CA ALA A 169 21.89 5.76 -7.38
C ALA A 169 22.03 5.08 -8.76
N ILE A 170 21.80 3.76 -8.83
CA ILE A 170 21.82 3.03 -10.10
C ILE A 170 20.68 3.49 -11.02
N MET A 171 19.47 3.63 -10.50
CA MET A 171 18.31 4.05 -11.29
C MET A 171 18.40 5.51 -11.75
N ASP A 172 18.83 6.43 -10.88
CA ASP A 172 18.97 7.86 -11.22
C ASP A 172 20.07 8.09 -12.26
N SER A 173 21.19 7.36 -12.19
CA SER A 173 22.25 7.41 -13.23
C SER A 173 21.75 6.89 -14.59
N LEU A 174 20.94 5.83 -14.61
CA LEU A 174 20.33 5.32 -15.85
C LEU A 174 19.26 6.27 -16.39
N ALA A 175 18.42 6.85 -15.54
CA ALA A 175 17.42 7.85 -15.94
C ALA A 175 18.09 9.10 -16.53
N THR A 176 19.17 9.59 -15.92
CA THR A 176 19.96 10.72 -16.42
C THR A 176 20.60 10.42 -17.78
N ALA A 177 21.10 9.19 -17.98
CA ALA A 177 21.61 8.74 -19.27
C ALA A 177 20.50 8.68 -20.34
N GLU A 178 19.32 8.16 -20.01
CA GLU A 178 18.15 8.15 -20.91
C GLU A 178 17.72 9.56 -21.32
N GLU A 179 17.60 10.49 -20.37
CA GLU A 179 17.24 11.89 -20.63
C GLU A 179 18.24 12.59 -21.57
N ALA A 180 19.53 12.30 -21.42
CA ALA A 180 20.56 12.78 -22.35
C ALA A 180 20.42 12.20 -23.76
N LEU A 181 20.16 10.90 -23.87
CA LEU A 181 20.01 10.19 -25.15
C LEU A 181 18.76 10.61 -25.91
N VAL A 182 17.61 10.73 -25.23
CA VAL A 182 16.35 11.23 -25.82
C VAL A 182 16.54 12.66 -26.33
N ARG A 183 17.22 13.52 -25.56
CA ARG A 183 17.54 14.90 -25.99
C ARG A 183 18.46 14.94 -27.21
N GLU A 184 19.46 14.06 -27.32
CA GLU A 184 20.32 13.99 -28.51
C GLU A 184 19.56 13.52 -29.76
N HIS A 185 18.66 12.54 -29.61
CA HIS A 185 17.84 12.02 -30.71
C HIS A 185 16.74 13.01 -31.12
N GLY A 186 16.11 13.71 -30.16
CA GLY A 186 15.14 14.78 -30.40
C GLY A 186 15.76 16.00 -31.09
N SER A 187 17.00 16.37 -30.75
CA SER A 187 17.72 17.49 -31.39
C SER A 187 17.96 17.29 -32.89
N LYS A 188 17.99 16.03 -33.37
CA LYS A 188 18.07 15.71 -34.81
C LYS A 188 16.75 15.99 -35.55
N ALA A 189 15.66 16.34 -34.84
CA ALA A 189 14.34 16.67 -35.36
C ALA A 189 14.00 18.19 -35.34
N LYS A 190 14.97 19.06 -35.67
CA LYS A 190 14.79 20.48 -36.09
C LYS A 190 14.51 21.51 -34.95
N PRO A 191 14.60 22.84 -35.19
CA PRO A 191 15.78 23.56 -34.67
C PRO A 191 15.50 24.80 -33.79
N THR A 192 16.55 25.19 -33.05
CA THR A 192 16.83 26.53 -32.50
C THR A 192 15.81 27.17 -31.54
N GLY A 193 16.14 27.13 -30.24
CA GLY A 193 16.04 28.32 -29.37
C GLY A 193 15.24 28.19 -28.08
N LEU A 194 15.89 27.77 -26.98
CA LEU A 194 16.23 28.63 -25.83
C LEU A 194 17.14 27.85 -24.85
N ALA A 195 17.83 28.55 -23.95
CA ALA A 195 18.81 27.94 -23.04
C ALA A 195 18.18 27.49 -21.70
N SER A 196 18.56 26.31 -21.22
CA SER A 196 18.25 25.81 -19.87
C SER A 196 19.48 25.84 -18.97
N ALA A 197 19.25 25.94 -17.65
CA ALA A 197 20.25 26.07 -16.59
C ALA A 197 21.22 24.86 -16.48
N PRO A 198 22.40 25.02 -15.85
CA PRO A 198 23.40 23.94 -15.74
C PRO A 198 22.99 22.82 -14.78
N PRO A 199 23.49 21.58 -14.99
CA PRO A 199 23.24 20.46 -14.08
C PRO A 199 23.96 20.65 -12.74
N ALA A 200 23.42 20.05 -11.68
CA ALA A 200 24.01 20.05 -10.35
C ALA A 200 24.98 18.88 -10.19
N GLY A 201 26.24 19.19 -9.83
CA GLY A 201 27.19 18.29 -9.16
C GLY A 201 27.60 17.01 -9.90
N ASP A 202 28.82 16.99 -10.44
CA ASP A 202 29.47 15.72 -10.82
C ASP A 202 29.59 14.80 -9.59
N VAL A 203 29.16 13.54 -9.74
CA VAL A 203 29.32 12.50 -8.71
C VAL A 203 30.61 11.74 -9.00
N ASP A 204 31.55 11.80 -8.07
CA ASP A 204 32.92 11.31 -8.26
C ASP A 204 32.99 9.77 -8.39
N GLU A 205 33.94 9.29 -9.22
CA GLU A 205 34.14 7.85 -9.49
C GLU A 205 34.59 7.06 -8.24
N ALA A 206 34.97 7.78 -7.17
CA ALA A 206 35.42 7.25 -5.88
C ALA A 206 34.33 6.56 -5.05
N ASP A 207 33.05 6.95 -5.19
CA ASP A 207 31.92 6.37 -4.43
C ASP A 207 31.69 4.87 -4.76
N PHE A 208 32.32 4.36 -5.82
CA PHE A 208 32.28 2.94 -6.21
C PHE A 208 33.37 2.07 -5.57
N ALA A 209 34.36 2.65 -4.86
CA ALA A 209 35.52 1.92 -4.36
C ALA A 209 35.27 1.15 -3.04
N GLU A 210 34.41 1.66 -2.14
CA GLU A 210 34.18 1.06 -0.82
C GLU A 210 33.04 0.04 -0.78
N ILE A 211 33.17 -1.05 -1.55
CA ILE A 211 32.32 -2.24 -1.41
C ILE A 211 33.18 -3.50 -1.36
N LYS A 212 33.63 -3.89 -0.16
CA LYS A 212 34.14 -5.26 0.07
C LYS A 212 32.99 -6.26 -0.04
N ALA A 213 33.18 -7.30 -0.84
CA ALA A 213 32.24 -8.40 -0.96
C ALA A 213 32.19 -9.25 0.34
N PRO A 214 31.02 -9.83 0.70
CA PRO A 214 30.95 -10.87 1.71
C PRO A 214 31.58 -12.17 1.20
N ASP A 215 32.40 -12.81 2.03
CA ASP A 215 33.19 -13.99 1.68
C ASP A 215 32.33 -15.28 1.70
N PRO A 216 32.23 -16.07 0.61
CA PRO A 216 31.33 -17.21 0.54
C PRO A 216 31.99 -18.49 1.08
N LYS A 217 31.90 -18.72 2.38
CA LYS A 217 32.19 -20.05 2.99
C LYS A 217 31.13 -20.45 4.03
N PRO A 218 30.62 -21.71 3.97
CA PRO A 218 29.62 -22.17 4.93
C PRO A 218 30.27 -22.49 6.28
N ALA A 219 29.92 -21.72 7.32
CA ALA A 219 30.43 -21.94 8.67
C ALA A 219 29.72 -23.12 9.36
N SER A 220 30.43 -24.24 9.52
CA SER A 220 29.99 -25.31 10.40
C SER A 220 30.51 -25.11 11.84
N ARG A 221 29.57 -25.12 12.80
CA ARG A 221 29.74 -25.35 14.25
C ARG A 221 30.29 -24.23 15.15
N LEU A 222 29.37 -23.81 16.04
CA LEU A 222 29.50 -23.69 17.51
C LEU A 222 30.45 -22.64 18.13
N GLY A 223 29.81 -21.63 18.74
CA GLY A 223 30.10 -21.23 20.12
C GLY A 223 31.03 -20.02 20.33
N GLY A 224 30.48 -18.94 20.88
CA GLY A 224 31.21 -17.76 21.32
C GLY A 224 30.34 -16.50 21.22
N GLU A 225 30.11 -15.83 22.34
CA GLU A 225 29.68 -14.43 22.36
C GLU A 225 30.89 -13.54 22.05
N GLU A 226 30.75 -12.52 21.23
CA GLU A 226 31.63 -11.34 21.27
C GLU A 226 30.95 -10.16 20.56
N ASP A 227 30.88 -9.03 21.27
CA ASP A 227 30.46 -7.74 20.72
C ASP A 227 31.51 -7.25 19.70
N ALA A 228 31.04 -6.63 18.61
CA ALA A 228 31.90 -5.94 17.66
C ALA A 228 31.35 -4.53 17.43
N ASP A 229 31.98 -3.56 18.10
CA ASP A 229 31.71 -2.13 17.93
C ASP A 229 31.92 -1.71 16.47
N LEU A 230 30.90 -1.10 15.87
CA LEU A 230 31.01 -0.45 14.57
C LEU A 230 31.33 1.03 14.80
N GLU A 231 32.59 1.41 14.62
CA GLU A 231 33.00 2.82 14.62
C GLU A 231 32.21 3.61 13.56
N PHE A 232 31.53 4.66 14.03
CA PHE A 232 30.79 5.58 13.19
C PHE A 232 31.75 6.67 12.70
N VAL A 233 31.99 6.76 11.39
CA VAL A 233 32.80 7.83 10.80
C VAL A 233 31.88 8.98 10.44
N ASP A 234 31.97 10.09 11.17
CA ASP A 234 31.19 11.30 10.90
C ASP A 234 31.58 11.91 9.54
N ALA A 235 30.57 12.19 8.71
CA ALA A 235 30.73 12.94 7.47
C ALA A 235 30.91 14.44 7.79
N SER A 236 31.77 15.13 7.03
CA SER A 236 32.13 16.52 7.31
C SER A 236 30.96 17.49 7.15
N GLU A 237 30.57 18.16 8.24
CA GLU A 237 29.59 19.25 8.22
C GLU A 237 30.17 20.50 7.53
N ALA A 238 29.54 20.92 6.43
CA ALA A 238 29.87 22.16 5.73
C ALA A 238 28.65 22.81 5.06
N LEU A 239 27.51 22.89 5.76
CA LEU A 239 26.36 23.71 5.37
C LEU A 239 25.81 24.49 6.58
N SER A 240 25.28 25.69 6.32
CA SER A 240 25.09 26.74 7.32
C SER A 240 24.03 26.46 8.39
N GLU A 241 24.34 26.87 9.62
CA GLU A 241 23.47 26.74 10.80
C GLU A 241 22.07 27.36 10.64
N ALA A 242 21.04 26.55 10.88
CA ALA A 242 19.70 27.00 11.25
C ALA A 242 19.22 26.17 12.46
N PRO A 243 18.71 26.79 13.54
CA PRO A 243 18.52 26.08 14.81
C PRO A 243 17.31 25.13 14.77
N THR A 244 17.57 23.84 14.96
CA THR A 244 16.53 22.81 15.14
C THR A 244 16.12 22.73 16.62
N PRO A 245 14.82 22.85 16.99
CA PRO A 245 14.37 22.68 18.37
C PRO A 245 14.58 21.26 18.89
N ALA A 246 14.97 21.15 20.16
CA ALA A 246 15.30 19.88 20.82
C ALA A 246 14.07 19.16 21.42
N GLY A 247 14.13 17.82 21.46
CA GLY A 247 13.39 17.02 22.45
C GLY A 247 12.40 15.98 21.89
N TYR A 248 12.88 14.74 21.66
CA TYR A 248 12.04 13.54 21.79
C TYR A 248 12.90 12.32 22.14
N GLY A 249 13.00 12.01 23.44
CA GLY A 249 13.66 10.80 23.96
C GLY A 249 12.63 9.82 24.51
N GLY A 250 12.48 8.66 23.86
CA GLY A 250 11.55 7.61 24.31
C GLY A 250 12.22 6.65 25.31
N HIS A 251 11.65 6.51 26.51
CA HIS A 251 12.17 5.61 27.54
C HIS A 251 11.82 4.13 27.27
N MET A 252 12.80 3.23 27.47
CA MET A 252 12.61 1.77 27.51
C MET A 252 12.51 1.24 28.95
N GLY A 253 11.68 0.21 29.18
CA GLY A 253 11.54 -0.45 30.48
C GLY A 253 10.93 -1.86 30.39
N LYS A 254 11.75 -2.88 30.71
CA LYS A 254 11.48 -4.33 30.69
C LYS A 254 10.19 -4.80 31.37
N MET A 255 9.58 -5.87 30.83
CA MET A 255 9.50 -7.18 31.51
C MET A 255 9.23 -8.36 30.55
N LEU A 256 9.81 -9.52 30.85
CA LEU A 256 9.74 -10.78 30.08
C LEU A 256 9.38 -11.94 31.03
N GLY A 257 8.72 -12.99 30.52
CA GLY A 257 8.76 -14.32 31.14
C GLY A 257 7.58 -15.27 30.84
N GLY A 258 7.86 -16.44 30.28
CA GLY A 258 7.01 -17.64 30.43
C GLY A 258 6.41 -18.26 29.15
N SER A 259 6.82 -19.50 28.83
CA SER A 259 6.27 -20.43 27.81
C SER A 259 6.17 -21.83 28.49
N PRO A 260 5.85 -22.99 27.85
CA PRO A 260 5.32 -23.29 26.50
C PRO A 260 4.20 -24.40 26.46
N ALA A 261 3.88 -24.87 25.23
CA ALA A 261 3.37 -26.21 24.84
C ALA A 261 1.87 -26.57 25.07
N SER A 262 1.26 -27.56 24.37
CA SER A 262 1.44 -28.16 23.01
C SER A 262 0.37 -29.25 22.72
N GLY A 263 0.04 -29.55 21.44
CA GLY A 263 -0.32 -30.93 21.02
C GLY A 263 -1.62 -31.21 20.24
N ALA A 264 -1.47 -31.71 18.99
CA ALA A 264 -2.35 -32.60 18.19
C ALA A 264 -3.84 -32.17 17.90
N ALA A 265 -4.34 -32.01 16.66
CA ALA A 265 -4.33 -32.88 15.46
C ALA A 265 -5.08 -34.23 15.71
N THR A 266 -6.10 -34.70 15.00
CA THR A 266 -6.39 -34.76 13.54
C THR A 266 -7.92 -35.05 13.29
N PRO A 267 -8.40 -35.96 12.41
CA PRO A 267 -8.88 -35.66 11.05
C PRO A 267 -10.33 -36.12 10.77
N ALA A 268 -11.27 -35.21 10.47
CA ALA A 268 -12.68 -35.61 10.29
C ALA A 268 -13.49 -34.91 9.17
N LEU A 269 -12.98 -33.85 8.54
CA LEU A 269 -13.77 -33.05 7.58
C LEU A 269 -13.46 -33.34 6.09
N GLU A 270 -12.30 -33.92 5.79
CA GLU A 270 -11.88 -34.28 4.42
C GLU A 270 -12.71 -35.40 3.76
N LYS A 271 -13.65 -36.01 4.50
CA LYS A 271 -14.51 -37.10 4.00
C LYS A 271 -15.96 -36.69 3.73
N ARG A 272 -16.30 -35.40 3.79
CA ARG A 272 -17.67 -34.91 3.50
C ARG A 272 -17.77 -33.84 2.42
N LEU A 273 -16.66 -33.40 1.83
CA LEU A 273 -16.65 -32.49 0.67
C LEU A 273 -16.68 -33.23 -0.68
N ALA A 274 -16.57 -34.57 -0.68
CA ALA A 274 -16.46 -35.39 -1.89
C ALA A 274 -17.81 -35.78 -2.55
N GLU A 275 -18.95 -35.35 -2.00
CA GLU A 275 -20.29 -35.85 -2.40
C GLU A 275 -21.23 -34.76 -2.93
N LEU A 276 -20.75 -33.54 -3.21
CA LEU A 276 -21.54 -32.43 -3.75
C LEU A 276 -20.96 -31.90 -5.08
N GLN A 277 -20.80 -32.79 -6.05
CA GLN A 277 -20.67 -32.40 -7.46
C GLN A 277 -22.05 -32.31 -8.11
N LEU A 278 -22.34 -31.18 -8.76
CA LEU A 278 -23.28 -31.14 -9.88
C LEU A 278 -22.84 -30.07 -10.89
N SER A 279 -23.03 -30.40 -12.16
CA SER A 279 -22.35 -29.84 -13.32
C SER A 279 -22.91 -28.51 -13.82
N SER A 280 -22.06 -27.62 -14.31
CA SER A 280 -22.42 -26.65 -15.36
C SER A 280 -21.31 -26.55 -16.43
N SER A 281 -21.69 -26.02 -17.60
CA SER A 281 -21.08 -26.35 -18.90
C SER A 281 -19.90 -25.48 -19.32
N THR A 282 -18.95 -26.10 -20.03
CA THR A 282 -17.73 -25.50 -20.58
C THR A 282 -18.00 -24.50 -21.72
N PRO A 283 -17.46 -23.27 -21.68
CA PRO A 283 -17.27 -22.44 -22.87
C PRO A 283 -16.08 -22.94 -23.70
N SER A 284 -16.19 -22.95 -25.02
CA SER A 284 -15.12 -23.49 -25.89
C SER A 284 -13.83 -22.67 -25.81
N SER A 285 -12.71 -23.35 -25.57
CA SER A 285 -11.37 -22.80 -25.77
C SER A 285 -11.16 -22.37 -27.23
N GLY A 286 -11.30 -21.07 -27.50
CA GLY A 286 -10.69 -20.44 -28.65
C GLY A 286 -9.23 -20.14 -28.30
N ALA A 287 -8.29 -20.74 -29.03
CA ALA A 287 -6.86 -20.56 -28.79
C ALA A 287 -6.43 -19.10 -29.04
N ARG A 288 -6.48 -18.27 -28.00
CA ARG A 288 -5.83 -16.96 -27.99
C ARG A 288 -4.32 -17.22 -27.88
N THR A 289 -3.56 -16.74 -28.87
CA THR A 289 -2.10 -16.68 -28.77
C THR A 289 -1.70 -15.91 -27.50
N PRO A 290 -0.70 -16.38 -26.73
CA PRO A 290 -0.19 -15.61 -25.60
C PRO A 290 0.24 -14.21 -26.08
N PRO A 291 -0.07 -13.13 -25.32
CA PRO A 291 0.37 -11.79 -25.69
C PRO A 291 1.90 -11.74 -25.75
N GLU A 292 2.46 -10.99 -26.69
CA GLU A 292 3.92 -10.83 -26.77
C GLU A 292 4.48 -10.20 -25.47
N PRO A 293 5.70 -10.58 -25.05
CA PRO A 293 6.20 -10.24 -23.71
C PRO A 293 6.82 -8.85 -23.65
N LEU A 294 7.19 -8.33 -24.82
CA LEU A 294 7.84 -7.07 -25.08
C LEU A 294 7.20 -6.46 -26.34
N GLY A 295 5.92 -6.11 -26.25
CA GLY A 295 5.28 -5.37 -27.33
C GLY A 295 5.85 -3.95 -27.46
N ALA A 296 5.75 -3.38 -28.66
CA ALA A 296 6.26 -2.04 -28.96
C ALA A 296 5.64 -0.96 -28.04
N GLY A 297 6.43 0.08 -27.76
CA GLY A 297 5.99 1.27 -27.03
C GLY A 297 5.13 2.21 -27.88
N PRO A 298 4.82 3.41 -27.36
CA PRO A 298 3.93 4.36 -28.02
C PRO A 298 4.55 4.92 -29.31
N PRO A 299 3.74 5.31 -30.32
CA PRO A 299 4.26 5.79 -31.61
C PRO A 299 5.24 6.96 -31.55
N ALA A 300 5.21 7.77 -30.49
CA ALA A 300 6.14 8.90 -30.29
C ALA A 300 7.57 8.44 -29.95
N GLU A 301 7.74 7.28 -29.32
CA GLU A 301 9.04 6.68 -28.98
C GLU A 301 9.40 5.50 -29.91
N ALA A 302 8.46 5.09 -30.77
CA ALA A 302 8.64 4.05 -31.77
C ALA A 302 9.71 4.44 -32.80
N GLY A 303 10.90 3.84 -32.65
CA GLY A 303 12.08 4.16 -33.45
C GLY A 303 13.31 4.54 -32.61
N ILE A 304 13.11 4.92 -31.35
CA ILE A 304 14.21 5.12 -30.38
C ILE A 304 14.57 3.77 -29.73
N PHE A 305 13.60 3.12 -29.10
CA PHE A 305 13.79 1.82 -28.44
C PHE A 305 13.35 0.67 -29.36
N THR A 306 14.25 0.20 -30.23
CA THR A 306 13.94 -0.85 -31.22
C THR A 306 14.45 -2.24 -30.83
N ASN A 307 15.43 -2.33 -29.92
CA ASN A 307 15.97 -3.59 -29.41
C ASN A 307 15.15 -4.06 -28.19
N PRO A 308 14.78 -5.35 -28.08
CA PRO A 308 14.17 -5.91 -26.87
C PRO A 308 14.89 -5.57 -25.55
N VAL A 309 16.23 -5.45 -25.57
CA VAL A 309 17.04 -5.08 -24.40
C VAL A 309 16.83 -3.62 -24.02
N ASP A 310 16.78 -2.72 -24.99
CA ASP A 310 16.57 -1.29 -24.74
C ASP A 310 15.13 -1.04 -24.26
N ILE A 311 14.14 -1.76 -24.79
CA ILE A 311 12.74 -1.76 -24.32
C ILE A 311 12.66 -2.24 -22.87
N PHE A 312 13.35 -3.33 -22.52
CA PHE A 312 13.44 -3.80 -21.14
C PHE A 312 14.08 -2.75 -20.23
N CYS A 313 15.24 -2.22 -20.61
CA CYS A 313 15.96 -1.23 -19.81
C CYS A 313 15.09 -0.01 -19.52
N HIS A 314 14.50 0.60 -20.55
CA HIS A 314 13.67 1.79 -20.42
C HIS A 314 12.44 1.53 -19.53
N SER A 315 11.65 0.51 -19.85
CA SER A 315 10.42 0.22 -19.10
C SER A 315 10.67 -0.26 -17.66
N ALA A 316 11.74 -1.02 -17.41
CA ALA A 316 12.12 -1.47 -16.06
C ALA A 316 12.70 -0.33 -15.22
N ASN A 317 13.55 0.53 -15.78
CA ASN A 317 14.09 1.70 -15.10
C ASN A 317 12.96 2.66 -14.69
N ASN A 318 12.09 3.02 -15.65
CA ASN A 318 10.93 3.86 -15.40
C ASN A 318 9.96 3.26 -14.37
N MET A 319 9.77 1.93 -14.36
CA MET A 319 8.99 1.24 -13.34
C MET A 319 9.66 1.33 -11.96
N PHE A 320 10.86 0.74 -11.78
CA PHE A 320 11.49 0.65 -10.46
C PHE A 320 11.79 2.03 -9.86
N TYR A 321 12.25 2.98 -10.69
CA TYR A 321 12.55 4.33 -10.25
C TYR A 321 11.26 5.11 -9.95
N GLY A 322 10.22 4.93 -10.77
CA GLY A 322 8.90 5.49 -10.53
C GLY A 322 8.28 5.03 -9.20
N ILE A 323 8.33 3.73 -8.92
CA ILE A 323 7.92 3.14 -7.64
C ILE A 323 8.72 3.74 -6.48
N LEU A 324 10.05 3.79 -6.60
CA LEU A 324 10.94 4.27 -5.55
C LEU A 324 10.67 5.74 -5.21
N LEU A 325 10.65 6.62 -6.22
CA LEU A 325 10.39 8.04 -6.04
C LEU A 325 8.99 8.32 -5.46
N LEU A 326 7.96 7.60 -5.92
CA LEU A 326 6.60 7.73 -5.42
C LEU A 326 6.50 7.31 -3.94
N ILE A 327 7.01 6.12 -3.57
CA ILE A 327 7.00 5.63 -2.19
C ILE A 327 7.76 6.60 -1.26
N LEU A 328 8.94 7.06 -1.68
CA LEU A 328 9.72 8.04 -0.91
C LEU A 328 8.98 9.37 -0.74
N SER A 329 8.18 9.81 -1.73
CA SER A 329 7.38 11.04 -1.65
C SER A 329 6.20 10.96 -0.67
N MET A 330 5.89 9.76 -0.19
CA MET A 330 4.79 9.48 0.76
C MET A 330 5.28 9.16 2.18
N VAL A 331 6.60 9.18 2.42
CA VAL A 331 7.15 8.98 3.77
C VAL A 331 6.73 10.15 4.67
N PRO A 332 6.03 9.92 5.81
CA PRO A 332 5.53 11.01 6.63
C PRO A 332 6.66 11.90 7.19
N PRO A 333 6.44 13.22 7.38
CA PRO A 333 7.47 14.15 7.85
C PRO A 333 8.19 13.71 9.13
N ALA A 334 7.52 13.00 10.04
CA ALA A 334 8.12 12.43 11.26
C ALA A 334 9.29 11.45 11.00
N PHE A 335 9.37 10.87 9.80
CA PHE A 335 10.42 9.95 9.35
C PHE A 335 11.40 10.61 8.35
N SER A 336 11.20 11.88 7.98
CA SER A 336 12.04 12.60 7.00
C SER A 336 13.52 12.69 7.38
N ARG A 337 13.85 12.79 8.68
CA ARG A 337 15.24 12.76 9.18
C ARG A 337 15.98 11.48 8.78
N LEU A 338 15.26 10.37 8.65
CA LEU A 338 15.83 9.09 8.21
C LEU A 338 16.23 9.16 6.73
N LEU A 339 15.44 9.83 5.89
CA LEU A 339 15.78 10.06 4.48
C LEU A 339 16.93 11.06 4.32
N TYR A 340 16.98 12.10 5.17
CA TYR A 340 18.03 13.10 5.18
C TYR A 340 19.42 12.49 5.40
N VAL A 341 19.55 11.54 6.33
CA VAL A 341 20.79 10.77 6.57
C VAL A 341 21.24 9.96 5.34
N ILE A 342 20.30 9.55 4.48
CA ILE A 342 20.59 8.69 3.34
C ILE A 342 20.93 9.53 2.08
N GLY A 343 20.52 10.80 2.01
CA GLY A 343 20.99 11.78 1.02
C GLY A 343 20.13 11.93 -0.25
N PHE A 344 18.90 11.41 -0.27
CA PHE A 344 17.95 11.63 -1.36
C PHE A 344 16.52 11.79 -0.85
N LYS A 345 15.68 12.43 -1.66
CA LYS A 345 14.26 12.68 -1.39
C LYS A 345 13.39 12.01 -2.46
N GLY A 346 12.15 11.70 -2.12
CA GLY A 346 11.17 11.28 -3.12
C GLY A 346 10.73 12.45 -3.99
N ASP A 347 10.29 12.13 -5.21
CA ASP A 347 9.71 13.06 -6.15
C ASP A 347 8.42 12.45 -6.71
N ARG A 348 7.28 13.00 -6.32
CA ARG A 348 5.98 12.46 -6.71
C ARG A 348 5.71 12.65 -8.20
N ALA A 349 6.06 13.82 -8.75
CA ALA A 349 5.78 14.16 -10.14
C ALA A 349 6.65 13.33 -11.08
N ARG A 350 7.98 13.30 -10.85
CA ARG A 350 8.92 12.43 -11.59
C ARG A 350 8.55 10.96 -11.40
N GLY A 351 8.20 10.54 -10.18
CA GLY A 351 7.80 9.17 -9.88
C GLY A 351 6.59 8.69 -10.68
N VAL A 352 5.49 9.45 -10.64
CA VAL A 352 4.25 9.14 -11.37
C VAL A 352 4.43 9.26 -12.89
N SER A 353 5.23 10.22 -13.37
CA SER A 353 5.60 10.35 -14.80
C SER A 353 6.33 9.10 -15.31
N SER A 354 7.36 8.65 -14.58
CA SER A 354 8.10 7.43 -14.94
C SER A 354 7.20 6.20 -14.95
N LEU A 355 6.32 6.04 -13.95
CA LEU A 355 5.33 4.95 -13.97
C LEU A 355 4.44 5.00 -15.22
N TRP A 356 3.92 6.17 -15.58
CA TRP A 356 3.09 6.33 -16.78
C TRP A 356 3.85 6.00 -18.06
N LYS A 357 5.12 6.41 -18.20
CA LYS A 357 5.99 5.99 -19.31
C LYS A 357 6.11 4.47 -19.38
N SER A 358 6.37 3.80 -18.25
CA SER A 358 6.44 2.33 -18.20
C SER A 358 5.12 1.66 -18.63
N THR A 359 3.94 2.18 -18.23
CA THR A 359 2.64 1.61 -18.65
C THR A 359 2.40 1.63 -20.16
N SER A 360 3.10 2.46 -20.92
CA SER A 360 2.96 2.53 -22.38
C SER A 360 3.59 1.33 -23.10
N TYR A 361 4.34 0.48 -22.39
CA TYR A 361 4.97 -0.72 -22.93
C TYR A 361 4.16 -1.98 -22.58
N HIS A 362 3.87 -2.79 -23.60
CA HIS A 362 3.15 -4.06 -23.43
C HIS A 362 4.08 -5.16 -22.89
N ASN A 363 4.56 -5.02 -21.66
CA ASN A 363 5.35 -6.01 -20.92
C ASN A 363 4.91 -6.10 -19.44
N VAL A 364 5.57 -6.93 -18.62
CA VAL A 364 5.23 -7.08 -17.20
C VAL A 364 5.59 -5.85 -16.37
N MET A 365 6.60 -5.07 -16.79
CA MET A 365 7.00 -3.84 -16.09
C MET A 365 5.91 -2.78 -16.20
N GLY A 366 5.35 -2.59 -17.40
CA GLY A 366 4.19 -1.72 -17.62
C GLY A 366 2.94 -2.19 -16.86
N ALA A 367 2.75 -3.51 -16.69
CA ALA A 367 1.65 -4.05 -15.88
C ALA A 367 1.84 -3.79 -14.38
N VAL A 368 3.06 -3.94 -13.85
CA VAL A 368 3.37 -3.61 -12.45
C VAL A 368 3.31 -2.10 -12.21
N ALA A 369 3.78 -1.27 -13.15
CA ALA A 369 3.60 0.18 -13.10
C ALA A 369 2.11 0.56 -13.07
N ALA A 370 1.27 -0.12 -13.85
CA ALA A 370 -0.18 0.08 -13.83
C ALA A 370 -0.81 -0.31 -12.49
N MET A 371 -0.38 -1.43 -11.91
CA MET A 371 -0.81 -1.88 -10.57
C MET A 371 -0.50 -0.82 -9.49
N VAL A 372 0.70 -0.22 -9.54
CA VAL A 372 1.10 0.84 -8.60
C VAL A 372 0.33 2.14 -8.84
N LEU A 373 0.15 2.58 -10.10
CA LEU A 373 -0.60 3.79 -10.43
C LEU A 373 -2.08 3.69 -10.02
N LEU A 374 -2.76 2.60 -10.35
CA LEU A 374 -4.17 2.42 -10.02
C LEU A 374 -4.35 2.31 -8.50
N GLY A 375 -3.49 1.54 -7.81
CA GLY A 375 -3.49 1.49 -6.35
C GLY A 375 -3.20 2.84 -5.68
N TYR A 376 -2.34 3.68 -6.28
CA TYR A 376 -2.09 5.04 -5.82
C TYR A 376 -3.31 5.94 -6.02
N TYR A 377 -3.90 6.00 -7.21
CA TYR A 377 -5.04 6.87 -7.50
C TYR A 377 -6.34 6.41 -6.84
N HIS A 378 -6.75 5.16 -7.05
CA HIS A 378 -8.02 4.62 -6.55
C HIS A 378 -7.99 4.24 -5.07
N GLY A 379 -6.81 3.91 -4.53
CA GLY A 379 -6.58 3.58 -3.14
C GLY A 379 -6.14 4.79 -2.32
N VAL A 380 -4.89 5.22 -2.49
CA VAL A 380 -4.25 6.24 -1.64
C VAL A 380 -4.89 7.62 -1.81
N MET A 381 -4.92 8.18 -3.02
CA MET A 381 -5.47 9.52 -3.29
C MET A 381 -6.97 9.59 -3.05
N ALA A 382 -7.69 8.48 -3.21
CA ALA A 382 -9.12 8.42 -2.92
C ALA A 382 -9.46 8.79 -1.46
N PHE A 383 -8.52 8.61 -0.51
CA PHE A 383 -8.67 9.07 0.88
C PHE A 383 -8.55 10.59 1.08
N THR A 384 -8.24 11.38 0.04
CA THR A 384 -8.05 12.84 0.14
C THR A 384 -9.24 13.61 -0.44
N GLU A 385 -9.60 14.72 0.21
CA GLU A 385 -10.75 15.56 -0.17
C GLU A 385 -10.35 16.86 -0.88
N ILE A 386 -9.16 17.38 -0.56
CA ILE A 386 -8.62 18.62 -1.11
C ILE A 386 -7.70 18.24 -2.27
N LEU A 387 -8.24 18.34 -3.49
CA LEU A 387 -7.60 18.09 -4.77
C LEU A 387 -8.05 19.15 -5.78
N PRO A 388 -7.23 19.52 -6.79
CA PRO A 388 -7.65 20.41 -7.86
C PRO A 388 -8.81 19.82 -8.65
N THR A 389 -9.74 20.68 -9.10
CA THR A 389 -10.88 20.22 -9.91
C THR A 389 -10.46 19.92 -11.33
N GLU A 390 -11.20 19.05 -12.02
CA GLU A 390 -10.99 18.75 -13.44
C GLU A 390 -10.97 20.03 -14.28
N ARG A 391 -11.91 20.96 -14.04
CA ARG A 391 -11.92 22.31 -14.66
C ARG A 391 -10.63 23.10 -14.40
N ASP A 392 -10.15 23.13 -13.17
CA ASP A 392 -8.95 23.92 -12.85
C ASP A 392 -7.70 23.28 -13.49
N ILE A 393 -7.64 21.95 -13.57
CA ILE A 393 -6.58 21.22 -14.28
C ILE A 393 -6.62 21.53 -15.78
N GLU A 394 -7.80 21.44 -16.41
CA GLU A 394 -8.01 21.78 -17.83
C GLU A 394 -7.68 23.25 -18.17
N GLU A 395 -7.86 24.18 -17.23
CA GLU A 395 -7.59 25.61 -17.43
C GLU A 395 -6.10 25.97 -17.20
N LEU A 396 -5.42 25.29 -16.27
CA LEU A 396 -4.15 25.77 -15.69
C LEU A 396 -2.96 24.82 -15.81
N ALA A 397 -3.16 23.51 -16.02
CA ALA A 397 -2.07 22.55 -16.07
C ALA A 397 -1.36 22.60 -17.43
N ASP A 398 -0.04 22.49 -17.45
CA ASP A 398 0.71 22.20 -18.67
C ASP A 398 0.31 20.82 -19.22
N GLU A 399 0.43 20.59 -20.54
CA GLU A 399 -0.03 19.34 -21.21
C GLU A 399 0.54 18.04 -20.59
N ASP A 400 1.74 18.11 -20.00
CA ASP A 400 2.43 17.01 -19.34
C ASP A 400 2.38 17.06 -17.79
N GLU A 401 1.72 18.05 -17.18
CA GLU A 401 1.69 18.20 -15.71
C GLU A 401 0.83 17.10 -15.05
N ILE A 402 1.34 16.51 -13.98
CA ILE A 402 0.69 15.38 -13.30
C ILE A 402 0.05 15.88 -12.01
N VAL A 403 -1.22 16.26 -12.13
CA VAL A 403 -1.99 16.94 -11.07
C VAL A 403 -3.31 16.20 -10.85
N GLY A 404 -3.77 16.16 -9.59
CA GLY A 404 -5.08 15.61 -9.24
C GLY A 404 -5.24 14.12 -9.58
N TYR A 405 -6.44 13.73 -10.02
CA TYR A 405 -6.81 12.35 -10.33
C TYR A 405 -7.26 12.23 -11.80
N PRO A 406 -6.43 11.66 -12.70
CA PRO A 406 -6.70 11.62 -14.14
C PRO A 406 -7.65 10.46 -14.50
N ARG A 407 -8.95 10.63 -14.18
CA ARG A 407 -10.01 9.60 -14.29
C ARG A 407 -9.98 8.81 -15.59
N GLU A 408 -10.06 9.49 -16.74
CA GLU A 408 -10.14 8.84 -18.05
C GLU A 408 -8.88 8.02 -18.35
N ARG A 409 -7.71 8.55 -17.98
CA ARG A 409 -6.41 7.89 -18.17
C ARG A 409 -6.33 6.61 -17.32
N CYS A 410 -6.80 6.66 -16.08
CA CYS A 410 -6.91 5.50 -15.19
C CYS A 410 -7.93 4.47 -15.69
N ALA A 411 -9.11 4.90 -16.14
CA ALA A 411 -10.13 4.02 -16.70
C ALA A 411 -9.65 3.29 -17.96
N LYS A 412 -9.00 4.01 -18.89
CA LYS A 412 -8.39 3.42 -20.11
C LYS A 412 -7.28 2.42 -19.75
N LEU A 413 -6.42 2.76 -18.78
CA LEU A 413 -5.36 1.88 -18.30
C LEU A 413 -5.94 0.61 -17.68
N LEU A 414 -6.95 0.73 -16.81
CA LEU A 414 -7.62 -0.41 -16.18
C LEU A 414 -8.28 -1.31 -17.25
N GLY A 415 -9.02 -0.75 -18.21
CA GLY A 415 -9.62 -1.52 -19.31
C GLY A 415 -8.56 -2.31 -20.10
N THR A 416 -7.44 -1.65 -20.45
CA THR A 416 -6.30 -2.31 -21.11
C THR A 416 -5.74 -3.48 -20.29
N MET A 417 -5.65 -3.34 -18.96
CA MET A 417 -5.19 -4.43 -18.09
C MET A 417 -6.22 -5.54 -17.91
N ARG A 418 -7.53 -5.22 -17.86
CA ARG A 418 -8.63 -6.21 -17.83
C ARG A 418 -8.68 -7.05 -19.12
N GLU A 419 -8.42 -6.43 -20.28
CA GLU A 419 -8.33 -7.16 -21.56
C GLU A 419 -7.10 -8.06 -21.64
N ARG A 420 -5.95 -7.58 -21.14
CA ARG A 420 -4.67 -8.31 -21.18
C ARG A 420 -4.60 -9.45 -20.17
N TYR A 421 -5.23 -9.28 -19.01
CA TYR A 421 -5.19 -10.21 -17.87
C TYR A 421 -6.61 -10.44 -17.32
N PRO A 422 -7.47 -11.15 -18.08
CA PRO A 422 -8.91 -11.24 -17.79
C PRO A 422 -9.25 -11.97 -16.49
N ASP A 423 -8.41 -12.94 -16.09
CA ASP A 423 -8.65 -13.79 -14.92
C ASP A 423 -8.26 -13.08 -13.62
N SER A 424 -7.34 -12.11 -13.71
CA SER A 424 -6.74 -11.39 -12.58
C SER A 424 -7.76 -10.85 -11.58
N GLY A 425 -7.70 -11.35 -10.34
CA GLY A 425 -8.47 -10.81 -9.23
C GLY A 425 -8.08 -9.36 -8.87
N PHE A 426 -6.85 -8.93 -9.18
CA PHE A 426 -6.39 -7.58 -8.85
C PHE A 426 -7.07 -6.51 -9.72
N TRP A 427 -7.23 -6.75 -11.02
CA TRP A 427 -7.90 -5.77 -11.88
C TRP A 427 -9.41 -5.68 -11.59
N LYS A 428 -10.04 -6.78 -11.14
CA LYS A 428 -11.43 -6.77 -10.63
C LYS A 428 -11.55 -5.99 -9.31
N LEU A 429 -10.55 -6.08 -8.43
CA LEU A 429 -10.47 -5.27 -7.21
C LEU A 429 -10.36 -3.77 -7.53
N GLU A 430 -9.55 -3.39 -8.52
CA GLU A 430 -9.47 -2.00 -9.00
C GLU A 430 -10.79 -1.50 -9.61
N GLU A 431 -11.49 -2.35 -10.36
CA GLU A 431 -12.82 -2.05 -10.91
C GLU A 431 -13.84 -1.77 -9.79
N ALA A 432 -13.82 -2.55 -8.70
CA ALA A 432 -14.63 -2.29 -7.51
C ALA A 432 -14.24 -1.00 -6.76
N ARG A 433 -12.94 -0.63 -6.74
CA ARG A 433 -12.50 0.66 -6.17
C ARG A 433 -13.02 1.84 -6.98
N VAL A 434 -13.08 1.74 -8.31
CA VAL A 434 -13.72 2.76 -9.16
C VAL A 434 -15.19 2.92 -8.80
N LEU A 435 -15.95 1.82 -8.75
CA LEU A 435 -17.36 1.82 -8.34
C LEU A 435 -17.58 2.48 -6.97
N ALA A 436 -16.77 2.14 -5.96
CA ALA A 436 -16.87 2.75 -4.64
C ALA A 436 -16.53 4.25 -4.64
N ASN A 437 -15.54 4.68 -5.44
CA ASN A 437 -15.18 6.09 -5.60
C ASN A 437 -16.23 6.88 -6.41
N GLU A 438 -17.10 6.22 -7.17
CA GLU A 438 -18.32 6.76 -7.81
C GLU A 438 -19.56 6.74 -6.87
N ARG A 439 -19.39 6.39 -5.59
CA ARG A 439 -20.48 6.17 -4.62
C ARG A 439 -21.42 5.01 -4.95
N ARG A 440 -20.99 4.03 -5.75
CA ARG A 440 -21.77 2.83 -6.13
C ARG A 440 -21.43 1.63 -5.24
N LEU A 441 -21.57 1.80 -3.93
CA LEU A 441 -21.11 0.82 -2.92
C LEU A 441 -21.74 -0.58 -3.06
N SER A 442 -23.00 -0.70 -3.45
CA SER A 442 -23.63 -2.01 -3.64
C SER A 442 -22.94 -2.80 -4.75
N GLU A 443 -22.78 -2.19 -5.93
CA GLU A 443 -22.12 -2.82 -7.08
C GLU A 443 -20.66 -3.16 -6.78
N ALA A 444 -19.94 -2.27 -6.08
CA ALA A 444 -18.59 -2.53 -5.61
C ALA A 444 -18.54 -3.74 -4.66
N THR A 445 -19.48 -3.83 -3.72
CA THR A 445 -19.57 -4.93 -2.73
C THR A 445 -19.90 -6.26 -3.39
N ASP A 446 -20.83 -6.28 -4.34
CA ASP A 446 -21.23 -7.47 -5.09
C ASP A 446 -20.08 -7.96 -5.99
N MET A 447 -19.36 -7.03 -6.63
CA MET A 447 -18.16 -7.34 -7.42
C MET A 447 -17.07 -7.99 -6.55
N LEU A 448 -16.74 -7.41 -5.38
CA LEU A 448 -15.76 -7.97 -4.46
C LEU A 448 -16.19 -9.33 -3.90
N ALA A 449 -17.48 -9.54 -3.62
CA ALA A 449 -18.00 -10.84 -3.18
C ALA A 449 -17.82 -11.92 -4.27
N SER A 450 -18.04 -11.56 -5.54
CA SER A 450 -17.80 -12.45 -6.70
C SER A 450 -16.31 -12.73 -6.99
N ASN A 451 -15.41 -11.89 -6.48
CA ASN A 451 -13.97 -11.95 -6.72
C ASN A 451 -13.19 -12.68 -5.59
N SER A 452 -13.88 -13.49 -4.80
CA SER A 452 -13.32 -14.16 -3.61
C SER A 452 -12.43 -15.38 -3.89
N GLU A 453 -12.44 -15.90 -5.12
CA GLU A 453 -11.72 -17.12 -5.53
C GLU A 453 -10.31 -16.89 -6.12
N SER A 454 -9.72 -15.71 -5.90
CA SER A 454 -8.38 -15.40 -6.41
C SER A 454 -7.32 -16.37 -5.88
N LYS A 455 -6.45 -16.87 -6.77
CA LYS A 455 -5.39 -17.85 -6.42
C LYS A 455 -4.29 -17.19 -5.58
N MET A 456 -3.95 -15.93 -5.89
CA MET A 456 -3.08 -15.10 -5.07
C MET A 456 -3.77 -14.76 -3.75
N ARG A 457 -3.34 -15.40 -2.65
CA ARG A 457 -3.75 -15.04 -1.29
C ARG A 457 -3.60 -13.54 -1.00
N GLN A 458 -2.61 -12.91 -1.61
CA GLN A 458 -2.34 -11.46 -1.62
C GLN A 458 -3.57 -10.67 -2.08
N VAL A 459 -4.10 -11.02 -3.25
CA VAL A 459 -5.24 -10.37 -3.90
C VAL A 459 -6.52 -10.73 -3.16
N ALA A 460 -6.69 -11.99 -2.75
CA ALA A 460 -7.83 -12.40 -1.91
C ALA A 460 -7.90 -11.63 -0.58
N ALA A 461 -6.75 -11.37 0.07
CA ALA A 461 -6.68 -10.59 1.31
C ALA A 461 -7.01 -9.10 1.08
N LEU A 462 -6.50 -8.48 0.00
CA LEU A 462 -6.86 -7.11 -0.37
C LEU A 462 -8.36 -6.99 -0.74
N ASN A 463 -8.89 -7.97 -1.46
CA ASN A 463 -10.30 -8.04 -1.83
C ASN A 463 -11.21 -8.18 -0.59
N ALA A 464 -10.84 -9.04 0.36
CA ALA A 464 -11.54 -9.14 1.64
C ALA A 464 -11.45 -7.86 2.47
N PHE A 465 -10.34 -7.11 2.39
CA PHE A 465 -10.19 -5.83 3.09
C PHE A 465 -11.09 -4.72 2.53
N GLU A 466 -11.09 -4.52 1.21
CA GLU A 466 -12.02 -3.56 0.58
C GLU A 466 -13.48 -3.96 0.84
N LEU A 467 -13.80 -5.27 0.81
CA LEU A 467 -15.14 -5.75 1.14
C LEU A 467 -15.55 -5.42 2.59
N ALA A 468 -14.62 -5.57 3.54
CA ALA A 468 -14.84 -5.19 4.93
C ALA A 468 -15.05 -3.67 5.09
N LEU A 469 -14.28 -2.85 4.37
CA LEU A 469 -14.46 -1.40 4.33
C LEU A 469 -15.80 -0.99 3.70
N TYR A 470 -16.21 -1.59 2.59
CA TYR A 470 -17.43 -1.19 1.89
C TYR A 470 -18.68 -1.68 2.61
N ALA A 471 -18.61 -2.82 3.32
CA ALA A 471 -19.64 -3.21 4.28
C ALA A 471 -19.78 -2.18 5.42
N MET A 472 -18.66 -1.71 5.98
CA MET A 472 -18.66 -0.65 7.00
C MET A 472 -19.22 0.69 6.46
N PHE A 473 -18.85 1.10 5.24
CA PHE A 473 -19.38 2.31 4.61
C PHE A 473 -20.86 2.18 4.25
N SER A 474 -21.33 0.98 3.92
CA SER A 474 -22.74 0.68 3.64
C SER A 474 -23.61 0.52 4.88
N LEU A 475 -23.03 0.64 6.09
CA LEU A 475 -23.68 0.38 7.39
C LEU A 475 -24.20 -1.07 7.53
N ASP A 476 -23.65 -2.01 6.76
CA ASP A 476 -24.01 -3.43 6.79
C ASP A 476 -23.26 -4.13 7.93
N TRP A 477 -23.74 -3.94 9.16
CA TRP A 477 -23.10 -4.46 10.37
C TRP A 477 -22.88 -5.99 10.36
N PRO A 478 -23.82 -6.85 9.90
CA PRO A 478 -23.58 -8.28 9.82
C PRO A 478 -22.43 -8.65 8.85
N ARG A 479 -22.38 -8.04 7.66
CA ARG A 479 -21.31 -8.29 6.68
C ARG A 479 -19.98 -7.70 7.15
N MET A 480 -20.00 -6.51 7.74
CA MET A 480 -18.83 -5.86 8.35
C MET A 480 -18.20 -6.74 9.45
N HIS A 481 -19.02 -7.25 10.38
CA HIS A 481 -18.57 -8.17 11.42
C HIS A 481 -17.92 -9.43 10.82
N ALA A 482 -18.59 -10.09 9.87
CA ALA A 482 -18.06 -11.30 9.24
C ALA A 482 -16.76 -11.05 8.45
N ALA A 483 -16.70 -9.95 7.69
CA ALA A 483 -15.54 -9.60 6.86
C ALA A 483 -14.32 -9.22 7.71
N PHE A 484 -14.48 -8.44 8.78
CA PHE A 484 -13.36 -8.11 9.66
C PHE A 484 -12.86 -9.31 10.49
N LEU A 485 -13.73 -10.26 10.86
CA LEU A 485 -13.25 -11.53 11.43
C LEU A 485 -12.49 -12.38 10.39
N ARG A 486 -12.96 -12.45 9.14
CA ARG A 486 -12.25 -13.13 8.05
C ARG A 486 -10.87 -12.52 7.77
N MET A 487 -10.70 -11.21 7.97
CA MET A 487 -9.38 -10.55 7.84
C MET A 487 -8.33 -11.06 8.84
N ILE A 488 -8.75 -11.57 10.01
CA ILE A 488 -7.87 -12.17 11.03
C ILE A 488 -7.34 -13.54 10.57
N GLU A 489 -8.12 -14.29 9.79
CA GLU A 489 -7.71 -15.58 9.22
C GLU A 489 -6.78 -15.42 8.00
N LEU A 490 -6.90 -14.30 7.28
CA LEU A 490 -6.15 -14.06 6.05
C LEU A 490 -4.78 -13.42 6.28
N ASN A 491 -4.61 -12.63 7.35
CA ASN A 491 -3.43 -11.76 7.58
C ASN A 491 -2.88 -11.91 8.99
N ASP A 492 -1.56 -11.75 9.17
CA ASP A 492 -0.88 -11.79 10.48
C ASP A 492 -0.74 -10.42 11.18
N TRP A 493 -1.25 -9.35 10.57
CA TRP A 493 -1.15 -7.97 11.07
C TRP A 493 -2.53 -7.38 11.40
N SER A 494 -2.54 -6.29 12.17
CA SER A 494 -3.73 -5.48 12.44
C SER A 494 -4.89 -6.19 13.18
N HIS A 495 -4.66 -7.36 13.78
CA HIS A 495 -5.69 -8.13 14.52
C HIS A 495 -6.44 -7.31 15.56
N THR A 496 -5.76 -6.42 16.29
CA THR A 496 -6.39 -5.52 17.28
C THR A 496 -7.47 -4.66 16.66
N ILE A 497 -7.19 -4.00 15.52
CA ILE A 497 -8.18 -3.13 14.89
C ILE A 497 -9.29 -3.94 14.20
N TYR A 498 -9.00 -5.14 13.70
CA TYR A 498 -10.04 -6.04 13.15
C TYR A 498 -11.02 -6.52 14.23
N TYR A 499 -10.53 -6.95 15.40
CA TYR A 499 -11.41 -7.27 16.55
C TYR A 499 -12.18 -6.04 17.04
N PHE A 500 -11.55 -4.87 17.08
CA PHE A 500 -12.22 -3.63 17.47
C PHE A 500 -13.37 -3.28 16.52
N ILE A 501 -13.14 -3.30 15.21
CA ILE A 501 -14.16 -2.97 14.20
C ILE A 501 -15.29 -4.02 14.21
N ALA A 502 -14.97 -5.31 14.34
CA ALA A 502 -15.99 -6.35 14.51
C ALA A 502 -16.82 -6.14 15.80
N GLY A 503 -16.20 -5.72 16.89
CA GLY A 503 -16.90 -5.32 18.12
C GLY A 503 -17.75 -4.06 17.96
N CYS A 504 -17.35 -3.11 17.12
CA CYS A 504 -18.16 -1.94 16.76
C CYS A 504 -19.41 -2.35 15.95
N ALA A 505 -19.30 -3.33 15.06
CA ALA A 505 -20.44 -3.86 14.32
C ALA A 505 -21.43 -4.59 15.24
N GLU A 506 -20.95 -5.42 16.18
CA GLU A 506 -21.79 -6.02 17.22
C GLU A 506 -22.45 -4.96 18.13
N LEU A 507 -21.76 -3.86 18.45
CA LEU A 507 -22.33 -2.74 19.21
C LEU A 507 -23.49 -2.06 18.46
N GLU A 508 -23.34 -1.82 17.16
CA GLU A 508 -24.41 -1.20 16.38
C GLU A 508 -25.60 -2.15 16.17
N MET A 509 -25.37 -3.46 15.97
CA MET A 509 -26.44 -4.48 15.99
C MET A 509 -27.15 -4.56 17.35
N TYR A 510 -26.43 -4.37 18.47
CA TYR A 510 -27.03 -4.26 19.80
C TYR A 510 -27.94 -3.03 19.92
N ARG A 511 -27.45 -1.86 19.48
CA ARG A 511 -28.23 -0.60 19.45
C ARG A 511 -29.49 -0.77 18.60
N ASP A 512 -29.38 -1.28 17.39
CA ASP A 512 -30.51 -1.53 16.48
C ASP A 512 -31.54 -2.49 17.12
N ALA A 513 -31.08 -3.56 17.78
CA ALA A 513 -31.98 -4.50 18.48
C ALA A 513 -32.70 -3.88 19.69
N VAL A 514 -32.02 -3.01 20.46
CA VAL A 514 -32.65 -2.28 21.59
C VAL A 514 -33.71 -1.30 21.09
N HIS A 515 -33.41 -0.53 20.04
CA HIS A 515 -34.35 0.44 19.47
C HIS A 515 -35.52 -0.22 18.74
N ALA A 516 -35.31 -1.37 18.09
CA ALA A 516 -36.40 -2.18 17.56
C ALA A 516 -37.31 -2.71 18.67
N LEU A 517 -36.74 -3.23 19.77
CA LEU A 517 -37.51 -3.72 20.92
C LEU A 517 -38.30 -2.60 21.62
N ALA A 518 -37.76 -1.39 21.68
CA ALA A 518 -38.43 -0.22 22.26
C ALA A 518 -39.59 0.33 21.40
N LYS A 519 -39.55 0.10 20.08
CA LYS A 519 -40.60 0.47 19.13
C LYS A 519 -41.69 -0.60 18.95
N LEU A 520 -41.48 -1.79 19.49
CA LEU A 520 -42.41 -2.90 19.35
C LEU A 520 -43.68 -2.66 20.18
N ASP A 521 -44.85 -2.78 19.54
CA ASP A 521 -46.14 -2.61 20.20
C ASP A 521 -46.28 -3.53 21.43
N ALA A 522 -47.01 -3.06 22.45
CA ALA A 522 -47.23 -3.82 23.68
C ALA A 522 -47.96 -5.15 23.42
N ASP A 523 -48.82 -5.18 22.39
CA ASP A 523 -49.62 -6.34 21.98
C ASP A 523 -48.94 -7.20 20.89
N ALA A 524 -47.70 -6.88 20.49
CA ALA A 524 -46.97 -7.64 19.47
C ALA A 524 -46.74 -9.09 19.90
N ALA A 525 -46.73 -10.00 18.92
CA ALA A 525 -46.66 -11.43 19.17
C ALA A 525 -45.39 -11.80 19.98
N GLY A 526 -45.57 -12.55 21.08
CA GLY A 526 -44.48 -12.83 22.02
C GLY A 526 -43.24 -13.49 21.41
N ALA A 527 -43.36 -14.13 20.24
CA ALA A 527 -42.23 -14.66 19.48
C ALA A 527 -41.28 -13.56 18.97
N GLU A 528 -41.80 -12.46 18.43
CA GLU A 528 -41.00 -11.34 17.89
C GLU A 528 -40.27 -10.60 19.01
N ARG A 529 -40.98 -10.32 20.11
CA ARG A 529 -40.37 -9.78 21.35
C ARG A 529 -39.24 -10.69 21.85
N THR A 530 -39.46 -12.01 21.91
CA THR A 530 -38.46 -12.98 22.37
C THR A 530 -37.24 -13.04 21.44
N GLU A 531 -37.44 -12.89 20.13
CA GLU A 531 -36.35 -12.80 19.15
C GLU A 531 -35.51 -11.54 19.35
N LEU A 532 -36.15 -10.37 19.49
CA LEU A 532 -35.47 -9.10 19.74
C LEU A 532 -34.71 -9.10 21.08
N GLU A 533 -35.32 -9.57 22.17
CA GLU A 533 -34.63 -9.74 23.46
C GLU A 533 -33.42 -10.70 23.36
N THR A 534 -33.50 -11.69 22.47
CA THR A 534 -32.38 -12.61 22.21
C THR A 534 -31.28 -11.97 21.38
N LYS A 535 -31.62 -11.17 20.37
CA LYS A 535 -30.67 -10.32 19.62
C LYS A 535 -29.98 -9.32 20.55
N VAL A 536 -30.72 -8.60 21.39
CA VAL A 536 -30.19 -7.66 22.40
C VAL A 536 -29.14 -8.36 23.29
N ARG A 537 -29.47 -9.50 23.90
CA ARG A 537 -28.53 -10.25 24.75
C ARG A 537 -27.31 -10.77 23.98
N ARG A 538 -27.50 -11.28 22.76
CA ARG A 538 -26.43 -11.80 21.90
C ARG A 538 -25.44 -10.72 21.51
N HIS A 539 -25.94 -9.63 20.93
CA HIS A 539 -25.10 -8.58 20.36
C HIS A 539 -24.39 -7.77 21.44
N LYS A 540 -25.03 -7.51 22.59
CA LYS A 540 -24.37 -6.89 23.75
C LYS A 540 -23.15 -7.70 24.18
N LYS A 541 -23.33 -9.02 24.34
CA LYS A 541 -22.26 -9.93 24.72
C LYS A 541 -21.16 -10.00 23.67
N GLY A 542 -21.52 -10.13 22.39
CA GLY A 542 -20.57 -10.18 21.27
C GLY A 542 -19.70 -8.90 21.18
N ALA A 543 -20.32 -7.74 21.33
CA ALA A 543 -19.61 -6.46 21.36
C ALA A 543 -18.58 -6.42 22.48
N GLU A 544 -18.96 -6.77 23.71
CA GLU A 544 -18.04 -6.77 24.84
C GLU A 544 -16.92 -7.81 24.73
N GLU A 545 -17.22 -9.02 24.23
CA GLU A 545 -16.21 -10.06 24.01
C GLU A 545 -15.16 -9.63 22.98
N LEU A 546 -15.59 -9.06 21.84
CA LEU A 546 -14.67 -8.62 20.77
C LEU A 546 -13.90 -7.34 21.14
N LEU A 547 -14.55 -6.36 21.76
CA LEU A 547 -13.91 -5.13 22.22
C LEU A 547 -12.85 -5.43 23.29
N ARG A 548 -13.14 -6.31 24.26
CA ARG A 548 -12.14 -6.77 25.25
C ARG A 548 -11.08 -7.68 24.64
N LYS A 549 -11.37 -8.40 23.55
CA LYS A 549 -10.39 -9.21 22.82
C LYS A 549 -9.32 -8.35 22.14
N ALA A 550 -9.70 -7.22 21.54
CA ALA A 550 -8.83 -6.35 20.75
C ALA A 550 -7.47 -5.98 21.40
N PRO A 551 -7.39 -5.48 22.65
CA PRO A 551 -6.11 -5.17 23.29
C PRO A 551 -5.28 -6.42 23.64
N THR A 552 -5.89 -7.60 23.83
CA THR A 552 -5.16 -8.84 24.18
C THR A 552 -4.27 -9.37 23.05
N VAL A 553 -4.44 -8.84 21.84
CA VAL A 553 -3.62 -9.18 20.67
C VAL A 553 -2.74 -8.03 20.19
N ALA A 554 -2.74 -6.89 20.90
CA ALA A 554 -1.92 -5.73 20.60
C ALA A 554 -0.43 -5.98 20.93
N GLY A 555 0.47 -5.24 20.28
CA GLY A 555 1.92 -5.26 20.52
C GLY A 555 2.65 -6.52 20.04
N ARG A 556 1.91 -7.49 19.46
CA ARG A 556 2.44 -8.71 18.84
C ARG A 556 3.24 -8.42 17.59
N LYS A 557 2.81 -7.44 16.80
CA LYS A 557 3.50 -6.90 15.64
C LYS A 557 4.03 -5.51 15.95
N ARG A 558 5.18 -5.15 15.39
CA ARG A 558 5.84 -3.85 15.61
C ARG A 558 6.45 -3.35 14.32
N PHE A 559 6.30 -2.07 14.05
CA PHE A 559 6.96 -1.40 12.94
C PHE A 559 8.15 -0.60 13.49
N MET A 560 9.37 -0.90 13.05
CA MET A 560 10.61 -0.30 13.59
C MET A 560 10.66 -0.32 15.14
N ALA A 561 10.34 -1.47 15.73
CA ALA A 561 10.19 -1.70 17.18
C ALA A 561 9.10 -0.86 17.91
N ARG A 562 8.33 -0.02 17.21
CA ARG A 562 7.20 0.75 17.75
C ARG A 562 5.87 0.01 17.59
N GLN A 563 4.92 0.32 18.48
CA GLN A 563 3.54 -0.15 18.37
C GLN A 563 2.80 0.58 17.23
N LEU A 564 1.84 -0.09 16.58
CA LEU A 564 1.07 0.49 15.49
C LEU A 564 0.05 1.54 16.00
N PRO A 565 -0.13 2.69 15.31
CA PRO A 565 -1.08 3.75 15.69
C PRO A 565 -2.48 3.26 16.08
N PHE A 566 -3.09 2.40 15.26
CA PHE A 566 -4.45 1.90 15.52
C PHE A 566 -4.55 0.95 16.72
N GLU A 567 -3.45 0.29 17.13
CA GLU A 567 -3.45 -0.48 18.37
C GLU A 567 -3.41 0.42 19.61
N VAL A 568 -2.63 1.49 19.57
CA VAL A 568 -2.55 2.50 20.64
C VAL A 568 -3.91 3.18 20.81
N PHE A 569 -4.51 3.62 19.70
CA PHE A 569 -5.88 4.15 19.65
C PHE A 569 -6.89 3.18 20.28
N THR A 570 -6.96 1.94 19.77
CA THR A 570 -7.90 0.91 20.27
C THR A 570 -7.73 0.65 21.78
N THR A 571 -6.49 0.54 22.24
CA THR A 571 -6.18 0.22 23.65
C THR A 571 -6.56 1.37 24.59
N ARG A 572 -6.24 2.61 24.23
CA ARG A 572 -6.66 3.80 24.98
C ARG A 572 -8.19 3.89 25.03
N LYS A 573 -8.83 3.76 23.87
CA LYS A 573 -10.28 3.94 23.72
C LYS A 573 -11.09 2.93 24.51
N LEU A 574 -10.70 1.65 24.53
CA LEU A 574 -11.33 0.68 25.42
C LEU A 574 -11.10 1.03 26.90
N ALA A 575 -9.88 1.41 27.28
CA ALA A 575 -9.58 1.78 28.67
C ALA A 575 -10.36 3.02 29.13
N LYS A 576 -10.69 3.96 28.23
CA LYS A 576 -11.64 5.06 28.48
C LYS A 576 -13.05 4.53 28.78
N TRP A 577 -13.57 3.66 27.92
CA TRP A 577 -14.93 3.12 28.06
C TRP A 577 -15.11 2.22 29.29
N GLU A 578 -14.15 1.36 29.64
CA GLU A 578 -14.19 0.55 30.87
C GLU A 578 -14.15 1.43 32.13
N ALA A 579 -13.31 2.48 32.14
CA ALA A 579 -13.28 3.43 33.25
C ALA A 579 -14.62 4.18 33.40
N ARG A 580 -15.25 4.57 32.29
CA ARG A 580 -16.57 5.20 32.26
C ARG A 580 -17.68 4.23 32.70
N ALA A 581 -17.66 2.99 32.23
CA ALA A 581 -18.60 1.93 32.63
C ALA A 581 -18.59 1.73 34.15
N ALA A 582 -17.40 1.60 34.74
CA ALA A 582 -17.22 1.52 36.18
C ALA A 582 -17.70 2.79 36.93
N ALA A 583 -17.43 4.00 36.39
CA ALA A 583 -17.82 5.26 37.02
C ALA A 583 -19.34 5.54 36.95
N LEU A 584 -20.03 5.05 35.91
CA LEU A 584 -21.48 5.19 35.73
C LEU A 584 -22.27 4.03 36.34
N GLY A 585 -21.64 2.90 36.62
CA GLY A 585 -22.30 1.68 37.11
C GLY A 585 -23.14 1.00 36.03
N VAL A 586 -22.61 0.93 34.81
CA VAL A 586 -23.27 0.33 33.62
C VAL A 586 -22.34 -0.67 32.94
N ASP A 587 -22.90 -1.52 32.08
CA ASP A 587 -22.13 -2.45 31.26
C ASP A 587 -21.30 -1.70 30.19
N LEU A 588 -20.23 -2.32 29.69
CA LEU A 588 -19.29 -1.68 28.75
C LEU A 588 -20.01 -1.20 27.49
N ALA A 589 -20.91 -2.01 26.92
CA ALA A 589 -21.65 -1.64 25.72
C ALA A 589 -22.53 -0.38 25.91
N ASP A 590 -23.02 -0.13 27.12
CA ASP A 590 -23.87 1.03 27.45
C ASP A 590 -23.07 2.27 27.85
N ALA A 591 -21.76 2.13 28.13
CA ALA A 591 -20.86 3.26 28.38
C ALA A 591 -20.35 3.93 27.09
N ILE A 592 -20.52 3.29 25.93
CA ILE A 592 -20.02 3.81 24.65
C ILE A 592 -20.97 4.89 24.14
N GLY A 593 -20.43 6.11 23.94
CA GLY A 593 -21.15 7.30 23.51
C GLY A 593 -21.30 7.37 21.98
N ALA A 594 -20.54 8.26 21.35
CA ALA A 594 -20.56 8.45 19.90
C ALA A 594 -20.29 7.11 19.17
N SER A 595 -20.92 6.89 18.01
CA SER A 595 -20.75 5.61 17.29
C SER A 595 -19.29 5.40 16.87
N PRO A 596 -18.61 4.36 17.39
CA PRO A 596 -17.25 4.07 16.99
C PRO A 596 -17.19 3.51 15.57
N ALA A 597 -18.27 2.92 15.05
CA ALA A 597 -18.36 2.53 13.65
C ALA A 597 -18.35 3.78 12.74
N ALA A 598 -19.16 4.80 13.04
CA ALA A 598 -19.17 6.06 12.30
C ALA A 598 -17.83 6.81 12.38
N GLU A 599 -17.16 6.79 13.53
CA GLU A 599 -15.81 7.33 13.65
C GLU A 599 -14.81 6.55 12.76
N MET A 600 -14.89 5.22 12.72
CA MET A 600 -14.03 4.42 11.82
C MET A 600 -14.32 4.69 10.34
N ILE A 601 -15.57 4.96 9.95
CA ILE A 601 -15.92 5.47 8.61
C ILE A 601 -15.17 6.78 8.33
N TYR A 602 -15.17 7.74 9.27
CA TYR A 602 -14.45 9.00 9.14
C TYR A 602 -12.91 8.83 9.04
N LEU A 603 -12.33 8.00 9.92
CA LEU A 603 -10.89 7.66 9.91
C LEU A 603 -10.45 6.96 8.60
N TRP A 604 -11.39 6.39 7.84
CA TRP A 604 -11.20 5.82 6.50
C TRP A 604 -11.76 6.65 5.33
N ASN A 605 -12.20 7.89 5.57
CA ASN A 605 -12.85 8.74 4.55
C ASN A 605 -13.95 7.98 3.77
N GLY A 606 -14.74 7.17 4.49
CA GLY A 606 -15.85 6.42 3.89
C GLY A 606 -16.96 7.33 3.40
N GLY A 607 -17.20 8.46 4.07
CA GLY A 607 -18.24 9.44 3.71
C GLY A 607 -18.19 9.89 2.25
N LYS A 608 -16.99 10.09 1.68
CA LYS A 608 -16.80 10.45 0.27
C LYS A 608 -17.35 9.40 -0.70
N ARG A 609 -17.31 8.12 -0.30
CA ARG A 609 -17.73 6.93 -1.06
C ARG A 609 -19.17 6.51 -0.78
N MET A 610 -19.88 7.15 0.16
CA MET A 610 -21.23 6.76 0.53
C MET A 610 -22.29 7.42 -0.37
N PRO A 611 -23.31 6.67 -0.84
CA PRO A 611 -24.52 7.25 -1.42
C PRO A 611 -25.19 8.26 -0.47
N PRO A 612 -25.87 9.31 -0.96
CA PRO A 612 -26.52 10.32 -0.12
C PRO A 612 -27.49 9.76 0.93
N ASP A 613 -28.27 8.72 0.58
CA ASP A 613 -29.19 8.03 1.48
C ASP A 613 -28.46 7.27 2.60
N VAL A 614 -27.30 6.67 2.30
CA VAL A 614 -26.44 6.01 3.29
C VAL A 614 -25.74 7.04 4.19
N VAL A 615 -25.42 8.23 3.69
CA VAL A 615 -24.93 9.34 4.52
C VAL A 615 -25.99 9.82 5.51
N GLU A 616 -27.23 10.03 5.06
CA GLU A 616 -28.33 10.41 5.95
C GLU A 616 -28.61 9.30 7.00
N ALA A 617 -28.51 8.02 6.62
CA ALA A 617 -28.55 6.91 7.58
C ALA A 617 -27.39 6.97 8.60
N ALA A 618 -26.18 7.36 8.19
CA ALA A 618 -25.03 7.48 9.09
C ALA A 618 -25.14 8.68 10.05
N LEU A 619 -25.85 9.75 9.67
CA LEU A 619 -26.22 10.83 10.59
C LEU A 619 -27.13 10.33 11.72
N LEU A 620 -28.06 9.40 11.42
CA LEU A 620 -28.86 8.72 12.45
C LEU A 620 -28.02 7.78 13.33
N VAL A 621 -26.95 7.18 12.81
CA VAL A 621 -26.00 6.36 13.58
C VAL A 621 -25.19 7.20 14.58
N LEU A 622 -24.95 8.49 14.29
CA LEU A 622 -24.31 9.45 15.21
C LEU A 622 -25.28 10.14 16.18
N ALA A 623 -26.58 9.85 16.11
CA ALA A 623 -27.57 10.51 16.95
C ALA A 623 -27.49 10.02 18.41
N TRP A 624 -27.49 10.95 19.37
CA TRP A 624 -27.28 10.64 20.78
C TRP A 624 -28.37 9.80 21.45
N ASP A 625 -29.59 9.85 20.90
CA ASP A 625 -30.72 9.00 21.32
C ASP A 625 -30.54 7.54 20.91
N ARG A 626 -29.65 7.23 19.96
CA ARG A 626 -29.24 5.87 19.61
C ARG A 626 -28.45 5.17 20.73
N CYS A 627 -27.81 5.93 21.63
CA CYS A 627 -27.06 5.37 22.76
C CYS A 627 -27.97 4.59 23.71
N THR A 628 -27.50 3.42 24.20
CA THR A 628 -28.26 2.53 25.11
C THR A 628 -28.02 2.83 26.59
N ALA A 629 -27.20 3.85 26.90
CA ALA A 629 -26.99 4.34 28.25
C ALA A 629 -28.32 4.72 28.93
N PRO A 630 -28.53 4.40 30.23
CA PRO A 630 -29.71 4.86 30.95
C PRO A 630 -29.90 6.37 30.85
N ALA A 631 -31.15 6.84 30.79
CA ALA A 631 -31.47 8.24 30.49
C ALA A 631 -30.88 9.24 31.52
N ASP A 632 -30.65 8.82 32.76
CA ASP A 632 -29.99 9.62 33.81
C ASP A 632 -28.46 9.61 33.73
N LYS A 633 -27.88 8.70 32.96
CA LYS A 633 -26.43 8.54 32.73
C LYS A 633 -25.97 9.19 31.42
N LEU A 634 -26.79 9.13 30.37
CA LEU A 634 -26.48 9.68 29.04
C LEU A 634 -25.99 11.14 29.04
N PRO A 635 -26.55 12.10 29.83
CA PRO A 635 -26.03 13.46 29.90
C PRO A 635 -24.54 13.53 30.29
N LYS A 636 -24.09 12.67 31.20
CA LYS A 636 -22.68 12.62 31.64
C LYS A 636 -21.74 12.17 30.52
N ILE A 637 -22.21 11.32 29.62
CA ILE A 637 -21.44 10.88 28.44
C ILE A 637 -21.33 12.03 27.43
N LYS A 638 -22.40 12.81 27.26
CA LYS A 638 -22.41 14.00 26.39
C LYS A 638 -21.52 15.15 26.90
N GLU A 639 -21.38 15.27 28.22
CA GLU A 639 -20.51 16.25 28.88
C GLU A 639 -19.01 15.92 28.72
N GLU A 640 -18.65 14.70 28.29
CA GLU A 640 -17.27 14.38 27.95
C GLU A 640 -16.85 15.03 26.63
N VAL A 641 -15.95 16.01 26.74
CA VAL A 641 -15.51 16.90 25.65
C VAL A 641 -15.00 16.15 24.42
N ASP A 642 -14.35 14.99 24.58
CA ASP A 642 -13.90 14.19 23.45
C ASP A 642 -15.03 13.36 22.80
N GLU A 643 -16.02 12.88 23.55
CA GLU A 643 -17.22 12.22 22.97
C GLU A 643 -18.09 13.22 22.18
N MET A 644 -18.30 14.42 22.72
CA MET A 644 -18.93 15.53 22.00
C MET A 644 -18.13 15.92 20.76
N GLY A 645 -16.81 15.95 20.88
CA GLY A 645 -15.88 16.23 19.79
C GLY A 645 -15.97 15.23 18.64
N ILE A 646 -15.91 13.93 18.94
CA ILE A 646 -16.09 12.84 17.97
C ILE A 646 -17.45 12.96 17.26
N GLN A 647 -18.53 13.11 18.04
CA GLN A 647 -19.89 13.14 17.50
C GLN A 647 -20.09 14.35 16.58
N GLY A 648 -19.65 15.54 17.00
CA GLY A 648 -19.75 16.76 16.19
C GLY A 648 -18.87 16.70 14.93
N LEU A 649 -17.62 16.22 15.04
CA LEU A 649 -16.70 16.07 13.91
C LEU A 649 -17.27 15.10 12.85
N GLY A 650 -17.71 13.91 13.27
CA GLY A 650 -18.34 12.94 12.37
C GLY A 650 -19.63 13.47 11.73
N THR A 651 -20.45 14.21 12.50
CA THR A 651 -21.70 14.80 12.00
C THR A 651 -21.40 15.83 10.91
N ALA A 652 -20.45 16.75 11.15
CA ALA A 652 -20.05 17.75 10.15
C ALA A 652 -19.45 17.10 8.89
N ALA A 653 -18.59 16.09 9.06
CA ALA A 653 -17.94 15.37 7.96
C ALA A 653 -18.93 14.57 7.08
N PHE A 654 -20.08 14.16 7.62
CA PHE A 654 -21.18 13.57 6.87
C PHE A 654 -22.11 14.61 6.25
N LEU A 655 -22.49 15.68 6.97
CA LEU A 655 -23.33 16.76 6.46
C LEU A 655 -22.78 17.37 5.15
N ARG A 656 -21.46 17.55 5.04
CA ARG A 656 -20.83 18.03 3.80
C ARG A 656 -20.97 17.06 2.60
N GLN A 657 -21.10 15.74 2.82
CA GLN A 657 -21.24 14.78 1.71
C GLN A 657 -22.61 14.86 1.01
N VAL A 658 -23.58 15.47 1.68
CA VAL A 658 -24.93 15.79 1.19
C VAL A 658 -25.14 17.31 1.00
N GLY A 659 -24.05 18.08 0.94
CA GLY A 659 -24.08 19.53 0.62
C GLY A 659 -24.57 20.45 1.75
N ARG A 660 -24.77 19.95 2.97
CA ARG A 660 -25.24 20.72 4.14
C ARG A 660 -24.08 21.48 4.81
N ASN A 661 -23.34 22.24 4.00
CA ASN A 661 -22.05 22.85 4.35
C ASN A 661 -22.15 23.87 5.49
N GLU A 662 -23.20 24.69 5.52
CA GLU A 662 -23.41 25.68 6.60
C GLU A 662 -23.70 25.02 7.97
N GLU A 663 -24.44 23.91 7.99
CA GLU A 663 -24.67 23.14 9.22
C GLU A 663 -23.37 22.52 9.71
N ALA A 664 -22.57 21.94 8.80
CA ALA A 664 -21.24 21.41 9.11
C ALA A 664 -20.31 22.51 9.65
N ARG A 665 -20.24 23.67 8.97
CA ARG A 665 -19.42 24.84 9.36
C ARG A 665 -19.76 25.31 10.77
N LYS A 666 -21.05 25.44 11.09
CA LYS A 666 -21.53 25.85 12.42
C LYS A 666 -21.13 24.87 13.52
N ILE A 667 -21.22 23.56 13.27
CA ILE A 667 -20.79 22.54 14.24
C ILE A 667 -19.27 22.63 14.46
N LEU A 668 -18.48 22.66 13.39
CA LEU A 668 -17.02 22.73 13.45
C LEU A 668 -16.53 24.00 14.17
N GLN A 669 -17.10 25.17 13.86
CA GLN A 669 -16.81 26.42 14.56
C GLN A 669 -17.09 26.31 16.06
N GLY A 670 -18.20 25.67 16.46
CA GLY A 670 -18.49 25.39 17.87
C GLY A 670 -17.44 24.48 18.55
N LEU A 671 -16.86 23.52 17.82
CA LEU A 671 -15.78 22.67 18.33
C LEU A 671 -14.43 23.38 18.44
N THR A 672 -14.18 24.47 17.68
CA THR A 672 -12.94 25.24 17.81
C THR A 672 -12.78 25.95 19.17
N THR A 673 -13.86 26.14 19.92
CA THR A 673 -13.82 26.81 21.23
C THR A 673 -13.43 25.88 22.38
N LEU A 674 -13.15 24.60 22.11
CA LEU A 674 -12.82 23.61 23.13
C LEU A 674 -11.34 23.70 23.54
N ASP A 675 -11.07 23.60 24.84
CA ASP A 675 -9.70 23.64 25.35
C ASP A 675 -8.90 22.41 24.91
N ARG A 676 -7.86 22.65 24.09
CA ARG A 676 -6.90 21.65 23.60
C ARG A 676 -6.22 20.87 24.72
N ALA A 677 -6.05 21.43 25.91
CA ALA A 677 -5.47 20.70 27.03
C ALA A 677 -6.36 19.52 27.47
N LEU A 678 -7.68 19.62 27.33
CA LEU A 678 -8.63 18.59 27.76
C LEU A 678 -8.51 17.29 26.95
N PHE A 679 -8.06 17.36 25.69
CA PHE A 679 -7.86 16.20 24.82
C PHE A 679 -6.54 15.44 25.11
N LYS A 680 -5.61 16.06 25.85
CA LYS A 680 -4.30 15.45 26.21
C LYS A 680 -4.35 14.61 27.48
N ILE A 681 -5.44 14.68 28.24
CA ILE A 681 -5.56 14.03 29.54
C ILE A 681 -5.99 12.58 29.35
N SER A 682 -5.21 11.65 29.90
CA SER A 682 -5.57 10.23 29.98
C SER A 682 -5.87 9.61 28.59
N ASN A 683 -6.93 8.82 28.49
CA ASN A 683 -7.30 8.01 27.33
C ASN A 683 -8.21 8.73 26.31
N ARG A 684 -8.18 10.06 26.25
CA ARG A 684 -9.02 10.88 25.34
C ARG A 684 -8.48 10.95 23.91
N GLU A 685 -9.37 11.25 22.96
CA GLU A 685 -9.04 11.27 21.53
C GLU A 685 -8.33 12.56 21.09
N ASP A 686 -6.99 12.51 21.04
CA ASP A 686 -6.13 13.64 20.65
C ASP A 686 -6.29 14.12 19.19
N HIS A 687 -6.91 13.32 18.33
CA HIS A 687 -7.08 13.61 16.90
C HIS A 687 -8.25 14.59 16.60
N VAL A 688 -9.17 14.84 17.53
CA VAL A 688 -10.42 15.58 17.20
C VAL A 688 -10.14 17.01 16.74
N LEU A 689 -9.45 17.82 17.53
CA LEU A 689 -9.23 19.24 17.22
C LEU A 689 -8.38 19.50 15.95
N PRO A 690 -7.26 18.82 15.68
CA PRO A 690 -6.57 19.00 14.40
C PRO A 690 -7.50 18.61 13.23
N MET A 691 -8.38 17.64 13.42
CA MET A 691 -9.34 17.26 12.38
C MET A 691 -10.53 18.22 12.23
N VAL A 692 -10.91 18.98 13.26
CA VAL A 692 -11.85 20.11 13.12
C VAL A 692 -11.26 21.18 12.20
N SER A 693 -9.97 21.52 12.36
CA SER A 693 -9.28 22.45 11.46
C SER A 693 -9.18 21.90 10.04
N TYR A 694 -8.88 20.61 9.86
CA TYR A 694 -8.87 19.97 8.54
C TYR A 694 -10.24 20.07 7.83
N GLU A 695 -11.32 19.72 8.53
CA GLU A 695 -12.68 19.73 7.94
C GLU A 695 -13.18 21.14 7.61
N LEU A 696 -12.80 22.16 8.40
CA LEU A 696 -13.00 23.56 8.00
C LEU A 696 -12.21 23.90 6.73
N GLY A 697 -10.99 23.38 6.58
CA GLY A 697 -10.19 23.52 5.36
C GLY A 697 -10.85 22.85 4.15
N VAL A 698 -11.47 21.68 4.34
CA VAL A 698 -12.26 21.03 3.28
C VAL A 698 -13.44 21.90 2.85
N LEU A 699 -14.19 22.51 3.79
CA LEU A 699 -15.28 23.41 3.46
C LEU A 699 -14.80 24.68 2.71
N ALA A 700 -13.69 25.27 3.15
CA ALA A 700 -13.06 26.39 2.45
C ALA A 700 -12.63 26.00 1.03
N TRP A 701 -12.06 24.81 0.83
CA TRP A 701 -11.72 24.29 -0.50
C TRP A 701 -12.96 24.08 -1.39
N THR A 702 -14.03 23.49 -0.83
CA THR A 702 -15.31 23.33 -1.53
C THR A 702 -15.84 24.67 -2.03
N GLU A 703 -15.85 25.70 -1.18
CA GLU A 703 -16.27 27.06 -1.53
C GLU A 703 -15.32 27.78 -2.52
N CYS A 704 -14.05 27.42 -2.56
CA CYS A 704 -13.08 27.88 -3.56
C CYS A 704 -13.34 27.25 -4.94
N CYS A 705 -13.72 25.97 -4.98
CA CYS A 705 -13.72 25.17 -6.20
C CYS A 705 -15.08 25.09 -6.91
N GLU A 706 -16.19 25.04 -6.15
CA GLU A 706 -17.52 24.79 -6.69
C GLU A 706 -18.24 26.09 -7.11
N PRO A 707 -18.69 26.22 -8.38
CA PRO A 707 -19.37 27.43 -8.87
C PRO A 707 -20.65 27.82 -8.12
N GLY A 708 -21.29 26.89 -7.41
CA GLY A 708 -22.48 27.16 -6.60
C GLY A 708 -22.23 28.09 -5.40
N HIS A 709 -20.97 28.25 -4.98
CA HIS A 709 -20.57 29.14 -3.87
C HIS A 709 -19.96 30.47 -4.36
N TRP A 710 -19.88 30.70 -5.67
CA TRP A 710 -19.21 31.86 -6.25
C TRP A 710 -20.13 33.08 -6.36
N PRO A 711 -19.59 34.31 -6.23
CA PRO A 711 -20.32 35.54 -6.56
C PRO A 711 -20.56 35.67 -8.07
N SER A 712 -21.35 36.67 -8.48
CA SER A 712 -21.78 36.82 -9.87
C SER A 712 -20.81 37.59 -10.78
N GLY A 713 -19.93 38.45 -10.22
CA GLY A 713 -18.92 39.17 -11.01
C GLY A 713 -17.63 38.36 -11.18
N ALA A 714 -17.05 38.32 -12.38
CA ALA A 714 -15.85 37.51 -12.66
C ALA A 714 -14.63 37.89 -11.79
N ASP A 715 -14.40 39.19 -11.55
CA ASP A 715 -13.33 39.66 -10.66
C ASP A 715 -13.62 39.31 -9.19
N GLU A 716 -14.89 39.36 -8.79
CA GLU A 716 -15.36 38.93 -7.47
C GLU A 716 -15.15 37.41 -7.28
N VAL A 717 -15.27 36.61 -8.35
CA VAL A 717 -14.99 35.17 -8.31
C VAL A 717 -13.51 34.94 -8.00
N ASP A 718 -12.57 35.58 -8.69
CA ASP A 718 -11.15 35.36 -8.43
C ASP A 718 -10.76 35.76 -6.99
N GLU A 719 -11.25 36.91 -6.51
CA GLU A 719 -11.02 37.37 -5.13
C GLU A 719 -11.64 36.43 -4.08
N HIS A 720 -12.87 35.95 -4.30
CA HIS A 720 -13.52 34.95 -3.44
C HIS A 720 -12.73 33.64 -3.41
N ARG A 721 -12.36 33.12 -4.59
CA ARG A 721 -11.61 31.87 -4.70
C ARG A 721 -10.25 31.98 -4.02
N LYS A 722 -9.53 33.07 -4.23
CA LYS A 722 -8.27 33.36 -3.56
C LYS A 722 -8.43 33.40 -2.04
N THR A 723 -9.42 34.14 -1.54
CA THR A 723 -9.72 34.24 -0.10
C THR A 723 -9.99 32.85 0.51
N LYS A 724 -10.70 31.99 -0.22
CA LYS A 724 -11.01 30.61 0.21
C LYS A 724 -9.84 29.65 0.09
N ALA A 725 -8.96 29.83 -0.88
CA ALA A 725 -7.68 29.13 -0.95
C ALA A 725 -6.76 29.52 0.23
N ASP A 726 -6.74 30.79 0.62
CA ASP A 726 -5.97 31.28 1.78
C ASP A 726 -6.55 30.78 3.12
N GLU A 727 -7.88 30.75 3.28
CA GLU A 727 -8.58 30.11 4.42
C GLU A 727 -8.19 28.63 4.52
N CYS A 728 -8.26 27.89 3.41
CA CYS A 728 -7.88 26.49 3.32
C CYS A 728 -6.40 26.26 3.66
N LEU A 729 -5.49 27.05 3.10
CA LEU A 729 -4.04 26.92 3.33
C LEU A 729 -3.70 27.12 4.80
N SER A 730 -4.20 28.19 5.42
CA SER A 730 -3.96 28.52 6.83
C SER A 730 -4.46 27.41 7.79
N LEU A 731 -5.64 26.84 7.49
CA LEU A 731 -6.19 25.72 8.24
C LEU A 731 -5.36 24.44 8.09
N LEU A 732 -4.88 24.12 6.89
CA LEU A 732 -4.01 22.97 6.66
C LEU A 732 -2.62 23.15 7.30
N GLU A 733 -2.06 24.35 7.26
CA GLU A 733 -0.79 24.66 7.93
C GLU A 733 -0.93 24.58 9.46
N THR A 734 -2.08 24.97 10.01
CA THR A 734 -2.41 24.76 11.43
C THR A 734 -2.39 23.27 11.81
N VAL A 735 -2.88 22.37 10.93
CA VAL A 735 -2.83 20.91 11.17
C VAL A 735 -1.43 20.35 10.97
N ALA A 736 -0.69 20.83 9.97
CA ALA A 736 0.69 20.40 9.72
C ALA A 736 1.67 20.83 10.83
N ALA A 737 1.42 21.98 11.46
CA ALA A 737 2.16 22.48 12.63
C ALA A 737 1.59 21.98 13.97
N TRP A 738 0.62 21.06 13.97
CA TRP A 738 0.08 20.50 15.21
C TRP A 738 1.12 19.61 15.91
N GLU A 739 0.98 19.42 17.22
CA GLU A 739 1.85 18.49 17.96
C GLU A 739 1.50 17.04 17.59
N THR A 740 2.44 16.10 17.70
CA THR A 740 2.17 14.67 17.43
C THR A 740 0.98 14.14 18.23
N TYR A 741 0.04 13.50 17.53
CA TYR A 741 -1.14 12.82 18.07
C TYR A 741 -1.22 11.40 17.49
N VAL A 742 -1.98 10.49 18.10
CA VAL A 742 -1.83 9.03 17.84
C VAL A 742 -2.05 8.65 16.37
N LEU A 743 -2.90 9.37 15.65
CA LEU A 743 -3.25 9.11 14.25
C LEU A 743 -2.63 10.13 13.27
N ASP A 744 -1.59 10.87 13.65
CA ASP A 744 -0.99 11.93 12.83
C ASP A 744 -0.57 11.45 11.42
N ALA A 745 0.12 10.31 11.32
CA ALA A 745 0.53 9.71 10.05
C ALA A 745 -0.66 9.29 9.16
N ARG A 746 -1.85 9.02 9.73
CA ARG A 746 -3.06 8.65 8.99
C ARG A 746 -3.66 9.85 8.26
N PHE A 747 -3.61 11.02 8.87
CA PHE A 747 -4.14 12.25 8.28
C PHE A 747 -3.07 13.07 7.55
N GLY A 748 -1.79 12.92 7.90
CA GLY A 748 -0.67 13.64 7.29
C GLY A 748 -0.60 13.51 5.77
N VAL A 749 -0.97 12.34 5.21
CA VAL A 749 -1.10 12.17 3.76
C VAL A 749 -2.19 13.10 3.18
N ARG A 750 -3.36 13.18 3.82
CA ARG A 750 -4.46 14.06 3.37
C ARG A 750 -4.09 15.54 3.51
N VAL A 751 -3.46 15.91 4.62
CA VAL A 751 -3.00 17.28 4.89
C VAL A 751 -1.94 17.70 3.87
N GLN A 752 -0.92 16.87 3.63
CA GLN A 752 0.13 17.16 2.65
C GLN A 752 -0.43 17.25 1.23
N THR A 753 -1.27 16.29 0.80
CA THR A 753 -1.91 16.37 -0.51
C THR A 753 -2.78 17.61 -0.66
N GLY A 754 -3.48 18.02 0.40
CA GLY A 754 -4.23 19.28 0.41
C GLY A 754 -3.33 20.51 0.27
N LEU A 755 -2.23 20.57 1.03
CA LEU A 755 -1.25 21.65 0.95
C LEU A 755 -0.65 21.76 -0.45
N ASP A 756 -0.25 20.63 -1.05
CA ASP A 756 0.29 20.57 -2.39
C ASP A 756 -0.74 21.06 -3.43
N SER A 757 -2.03 20.68 -3.27
CA SER A 757 -3.14 21.07 -4.15
C SER A 757 -3.49 22.56 -4.08
N VAL A 758 -3.53 23.13 -2.88
CA VAL A 758 -3.82 24.56 -2.67
C VAL A 758 -2.66 25.42 -3.19
N ARG A 759 -1.41 24.99 -2.95
CA ARG A 759 -0.22 25.67 -3.45
C ARG A 759 -0.15 25.64 -4.98
N TRP A 760 -0.44 24.49 -5.60
CA TRP A 760 -0.54 24.37 -7.06
C TRP A 760 -1.55 25.37 -7.64
N LEU A 761 -2.77 25.44 -7.09
CA LEU A 761 -3.79 26.37 -7.56
C LEU A 761 -3.35 27.84 -7.41
N LYS A 762 -2.79 28.20 -6.24
CA LYS A 762 -2.26 29.56 -5.99
C LYS A 762 -1.15 29.92 -6.97
N THR A 763 -0.19 29.03 -7.19
CA THR A 763 0.93 29.26 -8.12
C THR A 763 0.44 29.51 -9.55
N ASN A 764 -0.45 28.66 -10.07
CA ASN A 764 -0.91 28.78 -11.46
C ASN A 764 -1.93 29.91 -11.69
N LYS A 765 -2.67 30.35 -10.65
CA LYS A 765 -3.46 31.59 -10.69
C LYS A 765 -2.64 32.86 -10.38
N GLY A 766 -1.36 32.74 -10.05
CA GLY A 766 -0.51 33.89 -9.69
C GLY A 766 -0.90 34.55 -8.36
N TRP A 767 -1.57 33.82 -7.47
CA TRP A 767 -1.93 34.29 -6.13
C TRP A 767 -0.72 34.20 -5.17
N PRO A 768 -0.41 35.27 -4.41
CA PRO A 768 0.78 35.38 -3.55
C PRO A 768 0.75 34.44 -2.33
#